data_AF-A0A0L7R3Z3-F1
#
_entry.id   AF-A0A0L7R3Z3-F1
#
_cell.length_a   1.000
_cell.length_b   1.000
_cell.length_c   1.000
_cell.angle_alpha   90.00
_cell.angle_beta   90.00
_cell.angle_gamma   90.00
#
_symmetry.space_group_name_H-M   'P 1'
#
loop_
_entity.id
_entity.type
_entity.pdbx_description
1 polymer ?
#
loop_
_entity_poly.entity_id
_entity_poly.type
_entity_poly.pdbx_seq_one_letter_code
_entity_poly.pdbx_strand_id
1 'polypeptide(L)'
;PLACVAFIMGFLPCKIESSKFVSSRSYFIYSTIVMIVYMVFVVYSIYEINFIGLEVMDVSGYIHYNIIMILGLLSLIFAYVSNRSAVRVLQRVSELSRILSPSNFSNLAKWFYTKSIIMMIPLLVYIPRLANVSVSISLYTFLGILVLNNLYTYNVMVLKACFQQINKSLVQVREILINDQPHLLRRVYHTQENPTLLIKLRNLKKQHYEISQVVQILNDVFGRQNLTTITILFISVTYNLYIYLVLYTEKGRIKQWFSFIIMYIAYHTVHLILIVWAAESAKSQLPKIGTNIHRILIHTFDKEVTSELEMFSLQVLQTDNTFSARGLIIDATLLTKVLSSIATYLLILIQMLLVKPSRIKRTKKYRSWRLLSATDFNSLVYPCLFVSWILGCFPYKFESPRYTFSKARFAFSTIVMIVYVLLLTMMIVKTNFRAEETESLPAVMYTNLFIFLEGGMIIVTYASGGKRFTVLRNLSETTSVLTPKDFKDLAKLVHTKDILVFLYIIVHIPNCFKYNVALTVENFAQMYIVLVNSNTDMFYVNCVCTLKSCFKKLNECIRGLNGSSEAEVWMQKSVYHRQRNPLLLMKLKELEEIHLDISDAVDLLNDTFVTRLVFVTVSTFVIVTFNLYFHILFANNSDIYNSHFWYWQFMSPVTFYMANFSWIVWACETATREAQKIKITLHDVFGDTIDPVTKREVINGDRSDD
;
A
#
# COMPACT_ATOMS: atom_id res chain seq x y z
N PRO A 1 -6.57 20.63 -33.49
CA PRO A 1 -7.83 20.08 -32.93
C PRO A 1 -7.76 19.75 -31.44
N LEU A 2 -6.88 18.82 -31.01
CA LEU A 2 -6.80 18.40 -29.60
C LEU A 2 -6.41 19.53 -28.64
N ALA A 3 -5.49 20.40 -29.04
CA ALA A 3 -5.14 21.60 -28.29
C ALA A 3 -6.32 22.59 -28.14
N CYS A 4 -7.21 22.67 -29.14
CA CYS A 4 -8.43 23.49 -29.05
C CYS A 4 -9.45 22.86 -28.08
N VAL A 5 -9.58 21.53 -28.06
CA VAL A 5 -10.41 20.84 -27.08
C VAL A 5 -9.85 21.04 -25.67
N ALA A 6 -8.53 20.90 -25.48
CA ALA A 6 -7.88 21.18 -24.20
C ALA A 6 -8.06 22.64 -23.74
N PHE A 7 -8.10 23.58 -24.69
CA PHE A 7 -8.41 24.99 -24.41
C PHE A 7 -9.86 25.18 -23.96
N ILE A 8 -10.84 24.63 -24.68
CA ILE A 8 -12.27 24.70 -24.32
C ILE A 8 -12.51 24.07 -22.96
N MET A 9 -11.82 22.97 -22.66
CA MET A 9 -11.90 22.34 -21.35
C MET A 9 -11.10 23.07 -20.26
N GLY A 10 -10.36 24.14 -20.56
CA GLY A 10 -9.65 24.93 -19.55
C GLY A 10 -8.31 24.35 -19.08
N PHE A 11 -7.78 23.32 -19.74
CA PHE A 11 -6.53 22.65 -19.36
C PHE A 11 -5.30 23.24 -20.07
N LEU A 12 -5.49 23.91 -21.21
CA LEU A 12 -4.41 24.52 -21.99
C LEU A 12 -4.80 25.93 -22.46
N PRO A 13 -4.34 27.01 -21.82
CA PRO A 13 -4.73 28.39 -22.15
C PRO A 13 -3.99 28.92 -23.39
N CYS A 14 -4.03 28.18 -24.49
CA CYS A 14 -3.37 28.55 -25.74
C CYS A 14 -4.27 28.40 -26.95
N LYS A 15 -4.12 29.35 -27.87
CA LYS A 15 -4.68 29.30 -29.21
C LYS A 15 -3.56 29.02 -30.21
N ILE A 16 -3.91 28.40 -31.32
CA ILE A 16 -3.00 28.23 -32.45
C ILE A 16 -3.24 29.40 -33.40
N GLU A 17 -2.22 30.24 -33.60
CA GLU A 17 -2.23 31.32 -34.58
C GLU A 17 -1.00 31.17 -35.49
N SER A 18 -1.23 31.12 -36.80
CA SER A 18 -0.17 30.96 -37.82
C SER A 18 0.82 29.82 -37.51
N SER A 19 0.29 28.65 -37.10
CA SER A 19 1.07 27.46 -36.72
C SER A 19 1.99 27.64 -35.50
N LYS A 20 1.75 28.66 -34.67
CA LYS A 20 2.43 28.87 -33.37
C LYS A 20 1.42 28.77 -32.23
N PHE A 21 1.87 28.27 -31.08
CA PHE A 21 1.09 28.28 -29.85
C PHE A 21 1.24 29.65 -29.18
N VAL A 22 0.14 30.40 -29.11
CA VAL A 22 0.11 31.74 -28.52
C VAL A 22 -0.70 31.67 -27.22
N SER A 23 -0.06 32.02 -26.10
CA SER A 23 -0.70 32.19 -24.79
C SER A 23 -1.08 33.66 -24.59
N SER A 24 -2.31 33.93 -24.15
CA SER A 24 -2.76 35.27 -23.78
C SER A 24 -3.23 35.31 -22.32
N ARG A 25 -3.21 36.50 -21.71
CA ARG A 25 -3.71 36.70 -20.34
C ARG A 25 -5.19 36.33 -20.22
N SER A 26 -5.99 36.62 -21.24
CA SER A 26 -7.42 36.29 -21.29
C SER A 26 -7.67 34.78 -21.32
N TYR A 27 -6.85 34.00 -22.03
CA TYR A 27 -6.96 32.54 -22.06
C TYR A 27 -6.60 31.90 -20.71
N PHE A 28 -5.64 32.47 -19.99
CA PHE A 28 -5.29 32.02 -18.65
C PHE A 28 -6.44 32.30 -17.66
N ILE A 29 -7.06 33.47 -17.74
CA ILE A 29 -8.24 33.82 -16.92
C ILE A 29 -9.39 32.84 -17.19
N TYR A 30 -9.69 32.54 -18.46
CA TYR A 30 -10.69 31.55 -18.84
C TYR A 30 -10.40 30.16 -18.26
N SER A 31 -9.19 29.63 -18.45
CA SER A 31 -8.80 28.32 -17.87
C SER A 31 -8.94 28.31 -16.35
N THR A 32 -8.61 29.42 -15.68
CA THR A 32 -8.70 29.53 -14.22
C THR A 32 -10.16 29.48 -13.76
N ILE A 33 -11.06 30.20 -14.43
CA ILE A 33 -12.50 30.17 -14.15
C ILE A 33 -13.06 28.76 -14.37
N VAL A 34 -12.75 28.13 -15.50
CA VAL A 34 -13.22 26.77 -15.81
C VAL A 34 -12.73 25.76 -14.77
N MET A 35 -11.47 25.86 -14.33
CA MET A 35 -10.93 24.98 -13.29
C MET A 35 -11.59 25.20 -11.93
N ILE A 36 -11.83 26.44 -11.50
CA ILE A 36 -12.53 26.74 -10.23
C ILE A 36 -13.95 26.17 -10.27
N VAL A 37 -14.67 26.43 -11.36
CA VAL A 37 -16.04 25.90 -11.56
C VAL A 37 -16.03 24.38 -11.51
N TYR A 38 -15.09 23.73 -12.21
CA TYR A 38 -14.94 22.28 -12.18
C TYR A 38 -14.66 21.75 -10.76
N MET A 39 -13.77 22.38 -9.98
CA MET A 39 -13.49 21.92 -8.60
C MET A 39 -14.75 21.97 -7.72
N VAL A 40 -15.53 23.04 -7.80
CA VAL A 40 -16.79 23.18 -7.05
C VAL A 40 -17.76 22.06 -7.42
N PHE A 41 -17.91 21.77 -8.72
CA PHE A 41 -18.78 20.71 -9.19
C PHE A 41 -18.26 19.30 -8.86
N VAL A 42 -16.95 19.07 -8.76
CA VAL A 42 -16.39 17.80 -8.28
C VAL A 42 -16.75 17.59 -6.81
N VAL A 43 -16.57 18.61 -5.97
CA VAL A 43 -16.95 18.54 -4.55
C VAL A 43 -18.45 18.28 -4.41
N TYR A 44 -19.26 18.97 -5.20
CA TYR A 44 -20.71 18.72 -5.26
C TYR A 44 -21.02 17.29 -5.74
N SER A 45 -20.33 16.77 -6.75
CA SER A 45 -20.56 15.41 -7.27
C SER A 45 -20.20 14.33 -6.23
N ILE A 46 -19.11 14.54 -5.48
CA ILE A 46 -18.73 13.68 -4.36
C ILE A 46 -19.82 13.76 -3.27
N TYR A 47 -20.30 14.95 -2.93
CA TYR A 47 -21.38 15.12 -1.96
C TYR A 47 -22.68 14.44 -2.42
N GLU A 48 -23.12 14.70 -3.65
CA GLU A 48 -24.33 14.12 -4.25
C GLU A 48 -24.26 12.59 -4.22
N ILE A 49 -23.14 11.98 -4.62
CA ILE A 49 -23.02 10.52 -4.66
C ILE A 49 -22.97 9.89 -3.27
N ASN A 50 -22.30 10.52 -2.29
CA ASN A 50 -22.19 9.94 -0.94
C ASN A 50 -23.43 10.18 -0.07
N PHE A 51 -24.20 11.25 -0.30
CA PHE A 51 -25.28 11.67 0.60
C PHE A 51 -26.67 11.73 -0.04
N ILE A 52 -26.78 11.90 -1.35
CA ILE A 52 -28.06 12.02 -2.08
C ILE A 52 -28.32 10.79 -2.96
N GLY A 53 -27.28 10.10 -3.41
CA GLY A 53 -27.34 9.01 -4.37
C GLY A 53 -28.21 7.83 -3.90
N LEU A 54 -29.17 7.42 -4.75
CA LEU A 54 -30.02 6.23 -4.57
C LEU A 54 -29.20 4.99 -4.19
N GLU A 55 -29.76 4.17 -3.29
CA GLU A 55 -29.30 2.89 -2.71
C GLU A 55 -28.90 1.79 -3.73
N VAL A 56 -28.03 2.09 -4.69
CA VAL A 56 -27.72 1.22 -5.84
C VAL A 56 -26.28 0.69 -5.81
N MET A 57 -25.37 1.34 -5.07
CA MET A 57 -23.96 0.92 -4.99
C MET A 57 -23.59 0.45 -3.58
N ASP A 58 -22.82 -0.63 -3.46
CA ASP A 58 -22.23 -1.04 -2.18
C ASP A 58 -21.16 -0.04 -1.71
N VAL A 59 -20.80 -0.10 -0.41
CA VAL A 59 -19.76 0.76 0.21
C VAL A 59 -18.45 0.79 -0.60
N SER A 60 -18.04 -0.34 -1.16
CA SER A 60 -16.84 -0.41 -1.99
C SER A 60 -16.96 0.40 -3.29
N GLY A 61 -18.17 0.52 -3.85
CA GLY A 61 -18.47 1.33 -5.03
C GLY A 61 -18.37 2.82 -4.76
N TYR A 62 -18.88 3.27 -3.62
CA TYR A 62 -18.71 4.66 -3.19
C TYR A 62 -17.24 5.02 -2.98
N ILE A 63 -16.48 4.16 -2.29
CA ILE A 63 -15.03 4.37 -2.09
C ILE A 63 -14.29 4.42 -3.43
N HIS A 64 -14.58 3.50 -4.33
CA HIS A 64 -13.94 3.46 -5.65
C HIS A 64 -14.22 4.73 -6.46
N TYR A 65 -15.48 5.16 -6.51
CA TYR A 65 -15.89 6.37 -7.22
C TYR A 65 -15.21 7.62 -6.64
N ASN A 66 -15.21 7.77 -5.31
CA ASN A 66 -14.57 8.89 -4.63
C ASN A 66 -13.06 8.96 -4.94
N ILE A 67 -12.38 7.82 -4.91
CA ILE A 67 -10.95 7.74 -5.25
C ILE A 67 -10.71 8.16 -6.71
N ILE A 68 -11.52 7.70 -7.67
CA ILE A 68 -11.38 8.12 -9.08
C ILE A 68 -11.61 9.62 -9.22
N MET A 69 -12.63 10.19 -8.58
CA MET A 69 -12.94 11.61 -8.70
C MET A 69 -11.84 12.48 -8.11
N ILE A 70 -11.28 12.09 -6.96
CA ILE A 70 -10.18 12.81 -6.31
C ILE A 70 -8.90 12.71 -7.16
N LEU A 71 -8.53 11.51 -7.62
CA LEU A 71 -7.34 11.34 -8.46
C LEU A 71 -7.50 12.01 -9.83
N GLY A 72 -8.71 12.01 -10.39
CA GLY A 72 -9.04 12.70 -11.63
C GLY A 72 -8.92 14.22 -11.49
N LEU A 73 -9.44 14.78 -10.40
CA LEU A 73 -9.26 16.19 -10.04
C LEU A 73 -7.77 16.54 -9.91
N LEU A 74 -6.99 15.73 -9.18
CA LEU A 74 -5.54 15.93 -9.05
C LEU A 74 -4.81 15.91 -10.40
N SER A 75 -5.18 15.00 -11.30
CA SER A 75 -4.62 14.92 -12.66
C SER A 75 -4.84 16.21 -13.45
N LEU A 76 -6.06 16.76 -13.40
CA LEU A 76 -6.41 18.01 -14.10
C LEU A 76 -5.77 19.24 -13.45
N ILE A 77 -5.64 19.26 -12.12
CA ILE A 77 -4.87 20.30 -11.42
C ILE A 77 -3.40 20.26 -11.84
N PHE A 78 -2.77 19.08 -11.91
CA PHE A 78 -1.39 18.96 -12.38
C PHE A 78 -1.21 19.45 -13.81
N ALA A 79 -2.17 19.17 -14.69
CA ALA A 79 -2.18 19.69 -16.06
C ALA A 79 -2.30 21.22 -16.08
N TYR A 80 -3.22 21.79 -15.30
CA TYR A 80 -3.38 23.23 -15.16
C TYR A 80 -2.12 23.91 -14.63
N VAL A 81 -1.51 23.40 -13.56
CA VAL A 81 -0.26 23.94 -12.99
C VAL A 81 0.89 23.85 -13.99
N SER A 82 0.92 22.79 -14.80
CA SER A 82 1.99 22.57 -15.78
C SER A 82 1.70 23.24 -17.13
N ASN A 83 0.69 24.10 -17.23
CA ASN A 83 0.21 24.66 -18.50
C ASN A 83 1.30 25.46 -19.26
N ARG A 84 2.04 26.36 -18.59
CA ARG A 84 3.10 27.17 -19.22
C ARG A 84 4.22 26.29 -19.76
N SER A 85 4.62 25.27 -19.00
CA SER A 85 5.63 24.31 -19.42
C SER A 85 5.13 23.40 -20.53
N ALA A 86 3.86 23.00 -20.52
CA ALA A 86 3.25 22.21 -21.59
C ALA A 86 3.23 22.96 -22.91
N VAL A 87 2.87 24.26 -22.90
CA VAL A 87 2.92 25.11 -24.10
C VAL A 87 4.33 25.20 -24.66
N ARG A 88 5.34 25.37 -23.79
CA ARG A 88 6.75 25.40 -24.19
C ARG A 88 7.18 24.10 -24.86
N VAL A 89 6.77 22.95 -24.31
CA VAL A 89 7.06 21.63 -24.91
C VAL A 89 6.38 21.49 -26.27
N LEU A 90 5.10 21.84 -26.39
CA LEU A 90 4.36 21.76 -27.64
C LEU A 90 5.00 22.63 -28.74
N GLN A 91 5.49 23.82 -28.37
CA GLN A 91 6.19 24.68 -29.30
C GLN A 91 7.52 24.06 -29.76
N ARG A 92 8.34 23.53 -28.84
CA ARG A 92 9.60 22.86 -29.21
C ARG A 92 9.37 21.60 -30.05
N VAL A 93 8.36 20.79 -29.72
CA VAL A 93 7.99 19.62 -30.54
C VAL A 93 7.53 20.07 -31.93
N SER A 94 6.78 21.17 -32.03
CA SER A 94 6.37 21.73 -33.32
C SER A 94 7.57 22.21 -34.15
N GLU A 95 8.55 22.86 -33.54
CA GLU A 95 9.79 23.28 -34.22
C GLU A 95 10.57 22.07 -34.74
N LEU A 96 10.76 21.03 -33.91
CA LEU A 96 11.42 19.79 -34.29
C LEU A 96 10.68 19.02 -35.39
N SER A 97 9.34 19.08 -35.38
CA SER A 97 8.52 18.39 -36.37
C SER A 97 8.73 18.89 -37.80
N ARG A 98 9.30 20.09 -37.99
CA ARG A 98 9.64 20.65 -39.32
C ARG A 98 10.71 19.87 -40.07
N ILE A 99 11.46 19.01 -39.37
CA ILE A 99 12.46 18.11 -39.97
C ILE A 99 11.76 16.96 -40.74
N LEU A 100 10.47 16.71 -40.50
CA LEU A 100 9.72 15.62 -41.11
C LEU A 100 9.24 15.98 -42.52
N SER A 101 9.25 14.99 -43.41
CA SER A 101 8.63 15.13 -44.74
C SER A 101 7.11 15.29 -44.64
N PRO A 102 6.47 16.00 -45.59
CA PRO A 102 5.01 16.12 -45.64
C PRO A 102 4.28 14.77 -45.65
N SER A 103 4.86 13.76 -46.30
CA SER A 103 4.32 12.40 -46.36
C SER A 103 4.30 11.70 -44.99
N ASN A 104 5.38 11.80 -44.22
CA ASN A 104 5.45 11.24 -42.86
C ASN A 104 4.47 11.95 -41.92
N PHE A 105 4.37 13.28 -42.05
CA PHE A 105 3.44 14.08 -41.24
C PHE A 105 1.98 13.74 -41.56
N SER A 106 1.64 13.54 -42.84
CA SER A 106 0.31 13.10 -43.27
C SER A 106 -0.07 11.73 -42.69
N ASN A 107 0.86 10.77 -42.69
CA ASN A 107 0.64 9.43 -42.12
C ASN A 107 0.43 9.48 -40.59
N LEU A 108 1.22 10.27 -39.88
CA LEU A 108 1.04 10.51 -38.44
C LEU A 108 -0.32 11.16 -38.15
N ALA A 109 -0.70 12.17 -38.92
CA ALA A 109 -1.98 12.86 -38.77
C ALA A 109 -3.16 11.90 -38.98
N LYS A 110 -3.13 11.08 -40.05
CA LYS A 110 -4.16 10.04 -40.27
C LYS A 110 -4.27 9.11 -39.07
N TRP A 111 -3.16 8.59 -38.56
CA TRP A 111 -3.17 7.72 -37.39
C TRP A 111 -3.73 8.43 -36.13
N PHE A 112 -3.38 9.70 -35.90
CA PHE A 112 -3.95 10.49 -34.79
C PHE A 112 -5.47 10.65 -34.91
N TYR A 113 -5.99 10.97 -36.10
CA TYR A 113 -7.42 11.11 -36.33
C TYR A 113 -8.16 9.78 -36.17
N THR A 114 -7.66 8.71 -36.81
CA THR A 114 -8.28 7.38 -36.72
C THR A 114 -8.31 6.87 -35.28
N LYS A 115 -7.19 6.99 -34.55
CA LYS A 115 -7.14 6.64 -33.12
C LYS A 115 -8.15 7.45 -32.31
N SER A 116 -8.18 8.77 -32.49
CA SER A 116 -9.09 9.65 -31.73
C SER A 116 -10.56 9.28 -31.97
N ILE A 117 -10.94 9.01 -33.22
CA ILE A 117 -12.31 8.62 -33.57
C ILE A 117 -12.68 7.30 -32.89
N ILE A 118 -11.83 6.27 -33.01
CA ILE A 118 -12.07 4.96 -32.39
C ILE A 118 -12.23 5.09 -30.86
N MET A 119 -11.40 5.92 -30.22
CA MET A 119 -11.45 6.16 -28.77
C MET A 119 -12.66 6.96 -28.29
N MET A 120 -13.38 7.65 -29.19
CA MET A 120 -14.60 8.38 -28.82
C MET A 120 -15.86 7.53 -28.94
N ILE A 121 -15.85 6.44 -29.73
CA ILE A 121 -17.03 5.57 -29.93
C ILE A 121 -17.60 5.02 -28.61
N PRO A 122 -16.80 4.49 -27.67
CA PRO A 122 -17.32 3.96 -26.40
C PRO A 122 -17.93 5.04 -25.48
N LEU A 123 -17.61 6.32 -25.70
CA LEU A 123 -18.16 7.43 -24.92
C LEU A 123 -19.59 7.78 -25.31
N LEU A 124 -20.01 7.47 -26.55
CA LEU A 124 -21.37 7.72 -27.04
C LEU A 124 -22.42 7.00 -26.19
N VAL A 125 -22.02 5.88 -25.57
CA VAL A 125 -22.84 5.05 -24.71
C VAL A 125 -23.26 5.78 -23.41
N TYR A 126 -22.49 6.80 -22.98
CA TYR A 126 -22.78 7.56 -21.77
C TYR A 126 -23.67 8.79 -22.01
N ILE A 127 -23.91 9.17 -23.28
CA ILE A 127 -24.73 10.34 -23.67
C ILE A 127 -26.15 10.31 -23.05
N PRO A 128 -26.88 9.18 -23.03
CA PRO A 128 -28.23 9.14 -22.47
C PRO A 128 -28.29 9.42 -20.95
N ARG A 129 -27.15 9.38 -20.24
CA ARG A 129 -27.06 9.57 -18.78
C ARG A 129 -26.58 10.97 -18.38
N LEU A 130 -26.43 11.89 -19.33
CA LEU A 130 -25.97 13.27 -19.09
C LEU A 130 -26.94 14.13 -18.25
N ALA A 131 -28.18 13.70 -18.03
CA ALA A 131 -29.14 14.42 -17.20
C ALA A 131 -28.71 14.54 -15.71
N ASN A 132 -27.82 13.66 -15.24
CA ASN A 132 -27.30 13.70 -13.88
C ASN A 132 -26.00 14.55 -13.83
N VAL A 133 -25.93 15.49 -12.89
CA VAL A 133 -24.79 16.41 -12.69
C VAL A 133 -23.51 15.61 -12.39
N SER A 134 -23.58 14.66 -11.45
CA SER A 134 -22.43 13.82 -11.10
C SER A 134 -21.88 13.01 -12.28
N VAL A 135 -22.75 12.50 -13.16
CA VAL A 135 -22.35 11.77 -14.38
C VAL A 135 -21.69 12.71 -15.39
N SER A 136 -22.21 13.92 -15.54
CA SER A 136 -21.64 14.95 -16.42
C SER A 136 -20.22 15.36 -15.98
N ILE A 137 -20.01 15.55 -14.68
CA ILE A 137 -18.69 15.90 -14.13
C ILE A 137 -17.72 14.71 -14.22
N SER A 138 -18.21 13.48 -14.05
CA SER A 138 -17.42 12.27 -14.27
C SER A 138 -16.96 12.16 -15.73
N LEU A 139 -17.86 12.42 -16.68
CA LEU A 139 -17.55 12.42 -18.11
C LEU A 139 -16.53 13.51 -18.47
N TYR A 140 -16.68 14.71 -17.91
CA TYR A 140 -15.72 15.80 -18.10
C TYR A 140 -14.32 15.41 -17.57
N THR A 141 -14.26 14.80 -16.38
CA THR A 141 -13.01 14.32 -15.78
C THR A 141 -12.33 13.27 -16.68
N PHE A 142 -13.11 12.31 -17.15
CA PHE A 142 -12.65 11.27 -18.06
C PHE A 142 -12.14 11.84 -19.39
N LEU A 143 -12.90 12.74 -20.00
CA LEU A 143 -12.53 13.38 -21.27
C LEU A 143 -11.27 14.24 -21.11
N GLY A 144 -11.11 14.90 -19.97
CA GLY A 144 -9.88 15.64 -19.66
C GLY A 144 -8.66 14.73 -19.58
N ILE A 145 -8.74 13.63 -18.83
CA ILE A 145 -7.66 12.63 -18.76
C ILE A 145 -7.35 12.05 -20.14
N LEU A 146 -8.38 11.76 -20.94
CA LEU A 146 -8.24 11.27 -22.32
C LEU A 146 -7.46 12.24 -23.21
N VAL A 147 -7.86 13.51 -23.21
CA VAL A 147 -7.22 14.58 -23.99
C VAL A 147 -5.76 14.72 -23.59
N LEU A 148 -5.47 14.71 -22.30
CA LEU A 148 -4.12 14.88 -21.78
C LEU A 148 -3.21 13.68 -22.09
N ASN A 149 -3.72 12.45 -22.00
CA ASN A 149 -2.98 11.24 -22.37
C ASN A 149 -2.70 11.17 -23.88
N ASN A 150 -3.67 11.60 -24.70
CA ASN A 150 -3.50 11.70 -26.14
C ASN A 150 -2.48 12.78 -26.50
N LEU A 151 -2.47 13.91 -25.80
CA LEU A 151 -1.46 14.95 -25.98
C LEU A 151 -0.06 14.39 -25.75
N TYR A 152 0.18 13.67 -24.64
CA TYR A 152 1.45 13.00 -24.39
C TYR A 152 1.80 12.01 -25.52
N THR A 153 0.87 11.10 -25.84
CA THR A 153 1.10 10.05 -26.86
C THR A 153 1.47 10.64 -28.22
N TYR A 154 0.81 11.73 -28.64
CA TYR A 154 1.08 12.36 -29.92
C TYR A 154 2.44 13.04 -29.95
N ASN A 155 2.84 13.72 -28.87
CA ASN A 155 4.18 14.29 -28.77
C ASN A 155 5.27 13.21 -28.83
N VAL A 156 5.11 12.09 -28.11
CA VAL A 156 6.04 10.96 -28.17
C VAL A 156 6.13 10.38 -29.58
N MET A 157 5.01 10.25 -30.29
CA MET A 157 4.98 9.74 -31.66
C MET A 157 5.63 10.68 -32.67
N VAL A 158 5.54 12.00 -32.47
CA VAL A 158 6.29 12.98 -33.27
C VAL A 158 7.79 12.85 -33.00
N LEU A 159 8.21 12.75 -31.73
CA LEU A 159 9.62 12.56 -31.37
C LEU A 159 10.19 11.25 -31.94
N LYS A 160 9.42 10.15 -31.91
CA LYS A 160 9.75 8.89 -32.60
C LYS A 160 10.05 9.14 -34.08
N ALA A 161 9.20 9.88 -34.77
CA ALA A 161 9.39 10.17 -36.19
C ALA A 161 10.64 11.02 -36.44
N CYS A 162 10.95 11.96 -35.55
CA CYS A 162 12.20 12.75 -35.61
C CYS A 162 13.44 11.83 -35.45
N PHE A 163 13.44 10.90 -34.49
CA PHE A 163 14.50 9.91 -34.35
C PHE A 163 14.63 9.00 -35.59
N GLN A 164 13.50 8.58 -36.17
CA GLN A 164 13.50 7.81 -37.42
C GLN A 164 14.11 8.60 -38.59
N GLN A 165 13.87 9.92 -38.65
CA GLN A 165 14.44 10.77 -39.68
C GLN A 165 15.95 10.89 -39.54
N ILE A 166 16.48 11.08 -38.32
CA ILE A 166 17.93 11.04 -38.07
C ILE A 166 18.50 9.71 -38.52
N ASN A 167 17.84 8.60 -38.17
CA ASN A 167 18.28 7.27 -38.54
C ASN A 167 18.34 7.08 -40.08
N LYS A 168 17.33 7.56 -40.81
CA LYS A 168 17.32 7.56 -42.29
C LYS A 168 18.43 8.43 -42.86
N SER A 169 18.66 9.61 -42.31
CA SER A 169 19.72 10.51 -42.77
C SER A 169 21.13 9.93 -42.52
N LEU A 170 21.34 9.19 -41.43
CA LEU A 170 22.60 8.46 -41.19
C LEU A 170 22.81 7.33 -42.20
N VAL A 171 21.76 6.59 -42.56
CA VAL A 171 21.84 5.57 -43.63
C VAL A 171 22.22 6.20 -44.97
N GLN A 172 21.62 7.34 -45.32
CA GLN A 172 22.00 8.08 -46.54
C GLN A 172 23.46 8.56 -46.52
N VAL A 173 23.94 9.04 -45.37
CA VAL A 173 25.36 9.43 -45.21
C VAL A 173 26.28 8.23 -45.45
N ARG A 174 25.91 7.05 -44.95
CA ARG A 174 26.65 5.81 -45.20
C ARG A 174 26.65 5.43 -46.69
N GLU A 175 25.51 5.49 -47.36
CA GLU A 175 25.40 5.16 -48.78
C GLU A 175 26.25 6.10 -49.65
N ILE A 176 26.24 7.40 -49.35
CA ILE A 176 27.13 8.37 -50.02
C ILE A 176 28.59 7.98 -49.80
N LEU A 177 28.99 7.68 -48.55
CA LEU A 177 30.36 7.28 -48.22
C LEU A 177 30.82 5.99 -48.93
N ILE A 178 29.92 5.01 -49.13
CA ILE A 178 30.22 3.76 -49.83
C ILE A 178 30.25 3.97 -51.35
N ASN A 179 29.32 4.75 -51.90
CA ASN A 179 29.22 4.98 -53.35
C ASN A 179 30.30 5.96 -53.87
N ASP A 180 30.75 6.88 -53.02
CA ASP A 180 31.92 7.75 -53.29
C ASP A 180 33.24 6.96 -53.23
N GLN A 181 33.23 5.63 -53.04
CA GLN A 181 34.38 4.77 -53.35
C GLN A 181 34.32 4.35 -54.84
N PRO A 182 34.99 5.04 -55.78
CA PRO A 182 35.32 4.42 -57.04
C PRO A 182 36.38 3.35 -56.78
N HIS A 183 36.29 2.26 -57.53
CA HIS A 183 37.11 1.05 -57.47
C HIS A 183 38.62 1.25 -57.77
N LEU A 184 39.24 2.40 -57.47
CA LEU A 184 40.63 2.68 -57.82
C LEU A 184 41.40 3.43 -56.69
N LEU A 185 42.39 2.73 -56.13
CA LEU A 185 43.58 3.20 -55.38
C LEU A 185 43.42 3.88 -54.00
N ARG A 186 43.53 3.00 -52.99
CA ARG A 186 43.68 3.18 -51.52
C ARG A 186 44.68 4.24 -51.00
N ARG A 187 45.46 4.93 -51.86
CA ARG A 187 46.54 5.85 -51.42
C ARG A 187 46.24 7.34 -51.59
N VAL A 188 45.22 7.74 -52.36
CA VAL A 188 44.96 9.17 -52.67
C VAL A 188 43.91 9.81 -51.73
N TYR A 189 43.26 9.03 -50.85
CA TYR A 189 42.22 9.54 -49.95
C TYR A 189 42.69 10.25 -48.68
N HIS A 190 44.00 10.37 -48.44
CA HIS A 190 44.50 11.00 -47.21
C HIS A 190 44.28 12.52 -47.12
N THR A 191 43.69 13.14 -48.15
CA THR A 191 43.62 14.61 -48.23
C THR A 191 42.28 15.18 -48.71
N GLN A 192 41.25 14.35 -48.92
CA GLN A 192 39.96 14.83 -49.40
C GLN A 192 39.02 15.10 -48.22
N GLU A 193 39.16 16.28 -47.63
CA GLU A 193 38.17 16.82 -46.68
C GLU A 193 36.82 16.91 -47.40
N ASN A 194 35.80 16.23 -46.88
CA ASN A 194 34.43 16.32 -47.41
C ASN A 194 33.60 17.26 -46.51
N PRO A 195 33.72 18.59 -46.67
CA PRO A 195 33.08 19.57 -45.77
C PRO A 195 31.55 19.42 -45.74
N THR A 196 30.95 18.95 -46.84
CA THR A 196 29.51 18.70 -46.96
C THR A 196 29.03 17.58 -46.04
N LEU A 197 29.77 16.47 -45.93
CA LEU A 197 29.46 15.35 -45.03
C LEU A 197 29.63 15.75 -43.57
N LEU A 198 30.70 16.48 -43.25
CA LEU A 198 30.98 16.96 -41.91
C LEU A 198 29.88 17.92 -41.41
N ILE A 199 29.47 18.89 -42.24
CA ILE A 199 28.35 19.80 -41.91
C ILE A 199 27.06 19.02 -41.68
N LYS A 200 26.79 18.00 -42.50
CA LYS A 200 25.61 17.14 -42.37
C LYS A 200 25.63 16.35 -41.05
N LEU A 201 26.78 15.81 -40.65
CA LEU A 201 26.94 15.10 -39.37
C LEU A 201 26.79 16.03 -38.17
N ARG A 202 27.41 17.22 -38.19
CA ARG A 202 27.25 18.24 -37.14
C ARG A 202 25.77 18.64 -36.97
N ASN A 203 25.04 18.79 -38.08
CA ASN A 203 23.60 19.06 -38.04
C ASN A 203 22.80 17.91 -37.43
N LEU A 204 23.09 16.65 -37.79
CA LEU A 204 22.41 15.48 -37.22
C LEU A 204 22.67 15.33 -35.71
N LYS A 205 23.92 15.56 -35.28
CA LYS A 205 24.30 15.57 -33.86
C LYS A 205 23.56 16.64 -33.07
N LYS A 206 23.48 17.86 -33.61
CA LYS A 206 22.71 18.97 -33.03
C LYS A 206 21.22 18.63 -32.94
N GLN A 207 20.63 18.09 -34.01
CA GLN A 207 19.23 17.66 -34.00
C GLN A 207 18.96 16.58 -32.95
N HIS A 208 19.85 15.58 -32.83
CA HIS A 208 19.73 14.56 -31.79
C HIS A 208 19.76 15.17 -30.38
N TYR A 209 20.63 16.15 -30.14
CA TYR A 209 20.72 16.86 -28.86
C TYR A 209 19.41 17.61 -28.54
N GLU A 210 18.88 18.36 -29.51
CA GLU A 210 17.63 19.12 -29.35
C GLU A 210 16.43 18.19 -29.07
N ILE A 211 16.33 17.07 -29.77
CA ILE A 211 15.28 16.06 -29.52
C ILE A 211 15.43 15.48 -28.10
N SER A 212 16.66 15.16 -27.68
CA SER A 212 16.93 14.59 -26.35
C SER A 212 16.54 15.56 -25.23
N GLN A 213 16.82 16.85 -25.39
CA GLN A 213 16.34 17.87 -24.44
C GLN A 213 14.82 17.92 -24.38
N VAL A 214 14.14 17.80 -25.53
CA VAL A 214 12.66 17.82 -25.56
C VAL A 214 12.07 16.59 -24.89
N VAL A 215 12.71 15.42 -24.99
CA VAL A 215 12.30 14.22 -24.23
C VAL A 215 12.34 14.47 -22.72
N GLN A 216 13.41 15.09 -22.21
CA GLN A 216 13.53 15.41 -20.78
C GLN A 216 12.44 16.38 -20.32
N ILE A 217 12.21 17.47 -21.05
CA ILE A 217 11.17 18.44 -20.70
C ILE A 217 9.77 17.80 -20.81
N LEU A 218 9.56 16.90 -21.79
CA LEU A 218 8.30 16.15 -21.92
C LEU A 218 8.05 15.26 -20.69
N ASN A 219 9.07 14.55 -20.21
CA ASN A 219 8.99 13.73 -19.00
C ASN A 219 8.68 14.57 -17.75
N ASP A 220 9.31 15.73 -17.60
CA ASP A 220 9.08 16.61 -16.45
C ASP A 220 7.66 17.18 -16.42
N VAL A 221 7.12 17.52 -17.59
CA VAL A 221 5.78 18.10 -17.73
C VAL A 221 4.69 17.06 -17.56
N PHE A 222 4.77 15.96 -18.32
CA PHE A 222 3.71 14.95 -18.36
C PHE A 222 3.91 13.83 -17.34
N GLY A 223 5.06 13.76 -16.65
CA GLY A 223 5.38 12.67 -15.73
C GLY A 223 4.39 12.54 -14.56
N ARG A 224 4.02 13.66 -13.92
CA ARG A 224 3.02 13.66 -12.82
C ARG A 224 1.65 13.17 -13.30
N GLN A 225 1.26 13.63 -14.47
CA GLN A 225 -0.02 13.28 -15.07
C GLN A 225 -0.05 11.80 -15.49
N ASN A 226 1.00 11.31 -16.16
CA ASN A 226 1.14 9.91 -16.56
C ASN A 226 1.13 8.99 -15.34
N LEU A 227 1.82 9.35 -14.25
CA LEU A 227 1.79 8.60 -12.99
C LEU A 227 0.38 8.52 -12.41
N THR A 228 -0.34 9.65 -12.40
CA THR A 228 -1.72 9.72 -11.91
C THR A 228 -2.65 8.86 -12.79
N THR A 229 -2.51 8.93 -14.11
CA THR A 229 -3.23 8.09 -15.07
C THR A 229 -2.97 6.60 -14.82
N ILE A 230 -1.70 6.17 -14.68
CA ILE A 230 -1.34 4.78 -14.40
C ILE A 230 -1.96 4.32 -13.06
N THR A 231 -1.97 5.19 -12.04
CA THR A 231 -2.55 4.89 -10.73
C THR A 231 -4.07 4.72 -10.80
N ILE A 232 -4.77 5.64 -11.49
CA ILE A 232 -6.22 5.54 -11.72
C ILE A 232 -6.53 4.22 -12.44
N LEU A 233 -5.79 3.91 -13.50
CA LEU A 233 -5.96 2.67 -14.27
C LEU A 233 -5.79 1.44 -13.39
N PHE A 234 -4.74 1.40 -12.57
CA PHE A 234 -4.47 0.28 -11.67
C PHE A 234 -5.63 0.05 -10.69
N ILE A 235 -6.07 1.10 -9.99
CA ILE A 235 -7.19 1.03 -9.03
C ILE A 235 -8.48 0.62 -9.73
N SER A 236 -8.79 1.22 -10.89
CA SER A 236 -9.98 0.92 -11.68
C SER A 236 -10.01 -0.52 -12.18
N VAL A 237 -8.91 -1.03 -12.73
CA VAL A 237 -8.88 -2.40 -13.23
C VAL A 237 -9.02 -3.39 -12.07
N THR A 238 -8.29 -3.21 -10.97
CA THR A 238 -8.36 -4.10 -9.81
C THR A 238 -9.76 -4.12 -9.18
N TYR A 239 -10.37 -2.94 -8.98
CA TYR A 239 -11.71 -2.85 -8.40
C TYR A 239 -12.78 -3.49 -9.28
N ASN A 240 -12.78 -3.19 -10.58
CA ASN A 240 -13.79 -3.73 -11.49
C ASN A 240 -13.65 -5.25 -11.67
N LEU A 241 -12.42 -5.80 -11.62
CA LEU A 241 -12.19 -7.25 -11.61
C LEU A 241 -12.65 -7.90 -10.29
N TYR A 242 -12.50 -7.22 -9.16
CA TYR A 242 -13.04 -7.67 -7.87
C TYR A 242 -14.58 -7.77 -7.92
N ILE A 243 -15.26 -6.71 -8.38
CA ILE A 243 -16.72 -6.71 -8.52
C ILE A 243 -17.19 -7.78 -9.50
N TYR A 244 -16.46 -7.98 -10.60
CA TYR A 244 -16.73 -9.06 -11.54
C TYR A 244 -16.72 -10.45 -10.87
N LEU A 245 -15.69 -10.73 -10.06
CA LEU A 245 -15.54 -12.02 -9.37
C LEU A 245 -16.60 -12.23 -8.27
N VAL A 246 -16.90 -11.19 -7.48
CA VAL A 246 -17.92 -11.25 -6.43
C VAL A 246 -19.32 -11.46 -7.03
N LEU A 247 -19.69 -10.68 -8.05
CA LEU A 247 -21.01 -10.80 -8.68
C LEU A 247 -21.20 -12.09 -9.48
N TYR A 248 -20.13 -12.76 -9.92
CA TYR A 248 -20.21 -14.09 -10.53
C TYR A 248 -20.61 -15.18 -9.52
N THR A 249 -20.38 -14.96 -8.22
CA THR A 249 -20.75 -15.92 -7.17
C THR A 249 -22.21 -15.81 -6.69
N GLU A 250 -22.90 -14.72 -7.01
CA GLU A 250 -24.32 -14.52 -6.71
C GLU A 250 -25.19 -14.78 -7.96
N LYS A 251 -26.21 -15.63 -7.83
CA LYS A 251 -27.08 -15.98 -8.97
C LYS A 251 -27.87 -14.76 -9.47
N GLY A 252 -27.57 -14.33 -10.70
CA GLY A 252 -28.61 -14.06 -11.71
C GLY A 252 -29.19 -12.66 -11.87
N ARG A 253 -28.41 -11.58 -11.71
CA ARG A 253 -28.74 -10.24 -12.30
C ARG A 253 -27.63 -9.78 -13.27
N ILE A 254 -27.38 -10.58 -14.30
CA ILE A 254 -26.12 -10.52 -15.07
C ILE A 254 -26.43 -10.36 -16.57
N LYS A 255 -26.53 -9.13 -17.07
CA LYS A 255 -26.32 -8.88 -18.53
C LYS A 255 -26.00 -7.41 -18.88
N GLN A 256 -26.71 -6.43 -18.33
CA GLN A 256 -26.60 -5.03 -18.80
C GLN A 256 -25.51 -4.23 -18.08
N TRP A 257 -25.45 -4.30 -16.73
CA TRP A 257 -24.36 -3.70 -15.94
C TRP A 257 -22.98 -4.30 -16.29
N PHE A 258 -22.94 -5.60 -16.56
CA PHE A 258 -21.73 -6.33 -16.94
C PHE A 258 -21.11 -5.84 -18.27
N SER A 259 -21.95 -5.45 -19.24
CA SER A 259 -21.47 -4.92 -20.53
C SER A 259 -20.70 -3.60 -20.36
N PHE A 260 -21.19 -2.70 -19.51
CA PHE A 260 -20.54 -1.39 -19.29
C PHE A 260 -19.22 -1.52 -18.52
N ILE A 261 -19.14 -2.42 -17.54
CA ILE A 261 -17.92 -2.66 -16.75
C ILE A 261 -16.82 -3.26 -17.65
N ILE A 262 -17.14 -4.28 -18.44
CA ILE A 262 -16.18 -4.91 -19.37
C ILE A 262 -15.71 -3.89 -20.42
N MET A 263 -16.64 -3.10 -20.98
CA MET A 263 -16.30 -2.03 -21.92
C MET A 263 -15.37 -0.98 -21.28
N TYR A 264 -15.62 -0.60 -20.03
CA TYR A 264 -14.78 0.35 -19.29
C TYR A 264 -13.36 -0.19 -19.03
N ILE A 265 -13.22 -1.45 -18.60
CA ILE A 265 -11.92 -2.12 -18.42
C ILE A 265 -11.17 -2.20 -19.75
N ALA A 266 -11.84 -2.67 -20.81
CA ALA A 266 -11.25 -2.81 -22.13
C ALA A 266 -10.74 -1.46 -22.66
N TYR A 267 -11.56 -0.41 -22.50
CA TYR A 267 -11.20 0.94 -22.88
C TYR A 267 -9.91 1.43 -22.23
N HIS A 268 -9.84 1.32 -20.91
CA HIS A 268 -8.71 1.78 -20.10
C HIS A 268 -7.44 0.97 -20.35
N THR A 269 -7.58 -0.34 -20.57
CA THR A 269 -6.47 -1.24 -20.90
C THR A 269 -5.87 -0.89 -22.26
N VAL A 270 -6.70 -0.67 -23.29
CA VAL A 270 -6.25 -0.24 -24.61
C VAL A 270 -5.51 1.09 -24.55
N HIS A 271 -5.97 2.04 -23.72
CA HIS A 271 -5.28 3.31 -23.51
C HIS A 271 -3.89 3.14 -22.92
N LEU A 272 -3.75 2.32 -21.88
CA LEU A 272 -2.45 2.02 -21.27
C LEU A 272 -1.49 1.41 -22.28
N ILE A 273 -1.96 0.40 -23.03
CA ILE A 273 -1.18 -0.26 -24.07
C ILE A 273 -0.68 0.76 -25.10
N LEU A 274 -1.51 1.72 -25.50
CA LEU A 274 -1.10 2.73 -26.50
C LEU A 274 -0.09 3.74 -25.97
N ILE A 275 -0.16 4.12 -24.69
CA ILE A 275 0.84 4.98 -24.04
C ILE A 275 2.19 4.25 -23.98
N VAL A 276 2.18 3.01 -23.49
CA VAL A 276 3.38 2.16 -23.39
C VAL A 276 3.94 1.87 -24.78
N TRP A 277 3.10 1.53 -25.74
CA TRP A 277 3.50 1.26 -27.12
C TRP A 277 4.17 2.47 -27.78
N ALA A 278 3.67 3.68 -27.56
CA ALA A 278 4.27 4.90 -28.10
C ALA A 278 5.68 5.13 -27.52
N ALA A 279 5.83 4.97 -26.20
CA ALA A 279 7.12 5.11 -25.52
C ALA A 279 8.12 4.03 -25.94
N GLU A 280 7.71 2.76 -25.98
CA GLU A 280 8.52 1.62 -26.44
C GLU A 280 8.94 1.80 -27.91
N SER A 281 8.00 2.22 -28.76
CA SER A 281 8.26 2.48 -30.17
C SER A 281 9.26 3.61 -30.40
N ALA A 282 9.28 4.63 -29.54
CA ALA A 282 10.25 5.72 -29.59
C ALA A 282 11.62 5.23 -29.07
N LYS A 283 11.64 4.53 -27.93
CA LYS A 283 12.83 3.91 -27.32
C LYS A 283 13.56 2.99 -28.30
N SER A 284 12.84 2.16 -29.05
CA SER A 284 13.40 1.22 -30.03
C SER A 284 14.15 1.88 -31.21
N GLN A 285 14.04 3.20 -31.41
CA GLN A 285 14.83 3.91 -32.42
C GLN A 285 16.23 4.28 -31.92
N LEU A 286 16.42 4.45 -30.61
CA LEU A 286 17.67 4.96 -30.04
C LEU A 286 18.87 4.02 -30.29
N PRO A 287 18.78 2.70 -30.09
CA PRO A 287 19.90 1.80 -30.38
C PRO A 287 20.33 1.80 -31.86
N LYS A 288 19.37 2.06 -32.78
CA LYS A 288 19.64 2.08 -34.22
C LYS A 288 20.54 3.25 -34.61
N ILE A 289 20.39 4.39 -33.95
CA ILE A 289 21.22 5.58 -34.17
C ILE A 289 22.67 5.25 -33.79
N GLY A 290 22.91 4.70 -32.60
CA GLY A 290 24.25 4.29 -32.15
C GLY A 290 24.88 3.26 -33.09
N THR A 291 24.14 2.22 -33.48
CA THR A 291 24.62 1.20 -34.43
C THR A 291 24.97 1.79 -35.79
N ASN A 292 24.17 2.74 -36.30
CA ASN A 292 24.45 3.36 -37.59
C ASN A 292 25.64 4.32 -37.54
N ILE A 293 25.84 5.04 -36.43
CA ILE A 293 27.07 5.84 -36.21
C ILE A 293 28.30 4.92 -36.25
N HIS A 294 28.28 3.80 -35.51
CA HIS A 294 29.40 2.88 -35.47
C HIS A 294 29.67 2.22 -36.84
N ARG A 295 28.62 1.90 -37.60
CA ARG A 295 28.77 1.41 -38.98
C ARG A 295 29.42 2.43 -39.91
N ILE A 296 29.11 3.72 -39.79
CA ILE A 296 29.76 4.76 -40.59
C ILE A 296 31.23 4.91 -40.17
N LEU A 297 31.50 4.83 -38.86
CA LEU A 297 32.85 4.93 -38.30
C LEU A 297 33.80 3.87 -38.88
N ILE A 298 33.33 2.65 -39.14
CA ILE A 298 34.13 1.56 -39.74
C ILE A 298 34.55 1.85 -41.19
N HIS A 299 33.76 2.65 -41.92
CA HIS A 299 33.97 2.90 -43.35
C HIS A 299 34.63 4.26 -43.65
N THR A 300 34.85 5.11 -42.63
CA THR A 300 35.48 6.42 -42.82
C THR A 300 36.98 6.39 -42.51
N PHE A 301 37.76 7.13 -43.29
CA PHE A 301 39.21 7.31 -43.10
C PHE A 301 39.60 8.79 -42.89
N ASP A 302 38.62 9.70 -42.93
CA ASP A 302 38.80 11.13 -42.70
C ASP A 302 38.87 11.40 -41.19
N LYS A 303 39.97 12.01 -40.72
CA LYS A 303 40.21 12.27 -39.29
C LYS A 303 39.17 13.21 -38.68
N GLU A 304 38.71 14.23 -39.40
CA GLU A 304 37.76 15.20 -38.86
C GLU A 304 36.36 14.58 -38.76
N VAL A 305 35.95 13.81 -39.78
CA VAL A 305 34.69 13.05 -39.77
C VAL A 305 34.70 11.97 -38.68
N THR A 306 35.83 11.29 -38.49
CA THR A 306 36.01 10.28 -37.42
C THR A 306 35.81 10.90 -36.04
N SER A 307 36.49 12.03 -35.76
CA SER A 307 36.35 12.76 -34.49
C SER A 307 34.91 13.20 -34.22
N GLU A 308 34.21 13.73 -35.24
CA GLU A 308 32.81 14.14 -35.08
C GLU A 308 31.87 12.95 -34.83
N LEU A 309 32.09 11.81 -35.48
CA LEU A 309 31.33 10.58 -35.24
C LEU A 309 31.60 9.98 -33.86
N GLU A 310 32.84 10.03 -33.36
CA GLU A 310 33.18 9.62 -31.99
C GLU A 310 32.46 10.49 -30.97
N MET A 311 32.48 11.83 -31.15
CA MET A 311 31.74 12.75 -30.29
C MET A 311 30.23 12.51 -30.36
N PHE A 312 29.68 12.24 -31.55
CA PHE A 312 28.26 11.93 -31.69
C PHE A 312 27.92 10.58 -31.03
N SER A 313 28.79 9.58 -31.16
CA SER A 313 28.63 8.28 -30.49
C SER A 313 28.62 8.44 -28.97
N LEU A 314 29.58 9.21 -28.42
CA LEU A 314 29.66 9.51 -27.00
C LEU A 314 28.40 10.25 -26.51
N GLN A 315 27.91 11.22 -27.28
CA GLN A 315 26.67 11.91 -26.97
C GLN A 315 25.48 10.93 -26.92
N VAL A 316 25.32 10.05 -27.91
CA VAL A 316 24.23 9.06 -27.94
C VAL A 316 24.32 8.10 -26.76
N LEU A 317 25.54 7.74 -26.34
CA LEU A 317 25.78 6.88 -25.17
C LEU A 317 25.43 7.58 -23.85
N GLN A 318 25.76 8.87 -23.72
CA GLN A 318 25.58 9.64 -22.49
C GLN A 318 24.18 10.23 -22.32
N THR A 319 23.44 10.47 -23.41
CA THR A 319 22.07 11.01 -23.34
C THR A 319 21.08 9.92 -22.97
N ASP A 320 20.55 9.99 -21.74
CA ASP A 320 19.44 9.14 -21.34
C ASP A 320 18.12 9.65 -21.94
N ASN A 321 17.69 8.99 -23.02
CA ASN A 321 16.44 9.24 -23.73
C ASN A 321 15.31 8.31 -23.26
N THR A 322 15.31 7.92 -21.99
CA THR A 322 14.22 7.14 -21.39
C THR A 322 12.96 7.98 -21.23
N PHE A 323 11.82 7.43 -21.64
CA PHE A 323 10.51 8.01 -21.34
C PHE A 323 10.11 7.56 -19.93
N SER A 324 9.96 8.51 -19.01
CA SER A 324 9.68 8.21 -17.60
C SER A 324 8.66 9.16 -16.98
N ALA A 325 7.98 8.67 -15.94
CA ALA A 325 7.06 9.42 -15.11
C ALA A 325 7.58 9.45 -13.67
N ARG A 326 8.28 10.54 -13.28
CA ARG A 326 8.82 10.72 -11.92
C ARG A 326 9.66 9.52 -11.43
N GLY A 327 10.55 9.00 -12.30
CA GLY A 327 11.40 7.84 -12.02
C GLY A 327 10.79 6.49 -12.41
N LEU A 328 9.50 6.42 -12.75
CA LEU A 328 8.88 5.23 -13.31
C LEU A 328 9.11 5.16 -14.82
N ILE A 329 9.90 4.20 -15.28
CA ILE A 329 10.15 4.01 -16.73
C ILE A 329 8.86 3.52 -17.42
N ILE A 330 8.46 4.22 -18.48
CA ILE A 330 7.29 3.86 -19.29
C ILE A 330 7.77 3.00 -20.46
N ASP A 331 7.82 1.69 -20.25
CA ASP A 331 8.19 0.71 -21.28
C ASP A 331 7.39 -0.59 -21.13
N ALA A 332 7.66 -1.59 -21.96
CA ALA A 332 6.94 -2.87 -21.89
C ALA A 332 7.00 -3.54 -20.49
N THR A 333 8.05 -3.27 -19.69
CA THR A 333 8.18 -3.82 -18.33
C THR A 333 7.18 -3.22 -17.36
N LEU A 334 6.72 -1.98 -17.60
CA LEU A 334 5.65 -1.38 -16.82
C LEU A 334 4.36 -2.19 -16.95
N LEU A 335 4.04 -2.61 -18.18
CA LEU A 335 2.83 -3.40 -18.44
C LEU A 335 2.91 -4.77 -17.76
N THR A 336 4.07 -5.45 -17.82
CA THR A 336 4.26 -6.74 -17.14
C THR A 336 4.18 -6.61 -15.63
N LYS A 337 4.76 -5.55 -15.04
CA LYS A 337 4.65 -5.26 -13.61
C LYS A 337 3.20 -5.01 -13.18
N VAL A 338 2.46 -4.17 -13.92
CA VAL A 338 1.03 -3.89 -13.65
C VAL A 338 0.18 -5.17 -13.79
N LEU A 339 0.40 -5.97 -14.83
CA LEU A 339 -0.29 -7.25 -15.00
C LEU A 339 0.04 -8.24 -13.88
N SER A 340 1.32 -8.32 -13.47
CA SER A 340 1.75 -9.21 -12.40
C SER A 340 1.15 -8.83 -11.06
N SER A 341 1.10 -7.54 -10.72
CA SER A 341 0.51 -7.08 -9.47
C SER A 341 -1.00 -7.31 -9.46
N ILE A 342 -1.70 -7.00 -10.55
CA ILE A 342 -3.14 -7.31 -10.70
C ILE A 342 -3.36 -8.82 -10.54
N ALA A 343 -2.57 -9.66 -11.20
CA ALA A 343 -2.66 -11.12 -11.08
C ALA A 343 -2.41 -11.61 -9.65
N THR A 344 -1.44 -11.05 -8.93
CA THR A 344 -1.20 -11.36 -7.52
C THR A 344 -2.39 -10.99 -6.64
N TYR A 345 -2.94 -9.78 -6.80
CA TYR A 345 -4.15 -9.38 -6.06
C TYR A 345 -5.35 -10.25 -6.39
N LEU A 346 -5.52 -10.65 -7.65
CA LEU A 346 -6.56 -11.59 -8.05
C LEU A 346 -6.35 -12.99 -7.46
N LEU A 347 -5.13 -13.50 -7.43
CA LEU A 347 -4.82 -14.80 -6.84
C LEU A 347 -5.09 -14.81 -5.34
N ILE A 348 -4.70 -13.76 -4.62
CA ILE A 348 -5.03 -13.58 -3.20
C ILE A 348 -6.55 -13.56 -3.02
N LEU A 349 -7.26 -12.79 -3.84
CA LEU A 349 -8.72 -12.70 -3.77
C LEU A 349 -9.40 -14.05 -4.07
N ILE A 350 -8.93 -14.77 -5.10
CA ILE A 350 -9.41 -16.09 -5.47
C ILE A 350 -9.12 -17.09 -4.35
N GLN A 351 -7.96 -17.06 -3.72
CA GLN A 351 -7.65 -17.89 -2.56
C GLN A 351 -8.61 -17.59 -1.40
N MET A 352 -8.83 -16.32 -1.08
CA MET A 352 -9.80 -15.92 -0.05
C MET A 352 -11.24 -16.38 -0.37
N LEU A 353 -11.62 -16.42 -1.65
CA LEU A 353 -12.94 -16.86 -2.12
C LEU A 353 -13.08 -18.40 -2.25
N LEU A 354 -11.99 -19.10 -2.59
CA LEU A 354 -11.96 -20.56 -2.82
C LEU A 354 -11.62 -21.37 -1.56
N VAL A 355 -11.08 -20.75 -0.51
CA VAL A 355 -10.86 -21.39 0.80
C VAL A 355 -12.22 -21.65 1.45
N LYS A 356 -12.87 -22.73 1.03
CA LYS A 356 -13.85 -23.44 1.84
C LYS A 356 -13.08 -24.11 2.98
N PRO A 357 -13.51 -23.98 4.24
CA PRO A 357 -12.84 -24.63 5.36
C PRO A 357 -12.80 -26.14 5.11
N SER A 358 -11.59 -26.70 5.06
CA SER A 358 -11.40 -28.14 5.04
C SER A 358 -12.07 -28.74 6.29
N ARG A 359 -12.99 -29.68 6.04
CA ARG A 359 -13.65 -30.48 7.08
C ARG A 359 -12.64 -31.50 7.60
N ILE A 360 -11.98 -31.18 8.72
CA ILE A 360 -11.39 -32.20 9.59
C ILE A 360 -12.35 -32.37 10.77
N LYS A 361 -13.07 -33.50 10.79
CA LYS A 361 -13.83 -33.97 11.95
C LYS A 361 -12.85 -34.49 13.00
N ARG A 362 -12.73 -33.81 14.13
CA ARG A 362 -12.29 -34.43 15.40
C ARG A 362 -13.15 -33.88 16.54
N THR A 363 -14.07 -34.70 17.02
CA THR A 363 -14.89 -34.44 18.19
C THR A 363 -14.08 -34.68 19.47
N LYS A 364 -13.45 -33.65 20.02
CA LYS A 364 -13.15 -33.59 21.46
C LYS A 364 -14.28 -32.83 22.14
N LYS A 365 -14.79 -33.38 23.24
CA LYS A 365 -15.88 -32.80 24.03
C LYS A 365 -15.30 -31.58 24.78
N TYR A 366 -15.56 -30.36 24.29
CA TYR A 366 -15.11 -29.12 24.93
C TYR A 366 -15.81 -28.98 26.29
N ARG A 367 -15.03 -28.90 27.37
CA ARG A 367 -15.55 -28.62 28.71
C ARG A 367 -15.85 -27.13 28.81
N SER A 368 -16.91 -26.76 29.52
CA SER A 368 -17.24 -25.35 29.75
C SER A 368 -16.10 -24.63 30.48
N TRP A 369 -15.82 -23.41 30.02
CA TRP A 369 -14.83 -22.50 30.60
C TRP A 369 -15.01 -22.35 32.12
N ARG A 370 -13.90 -22.27 32.87
CA ARG A 370 -13.88 -21.94 34.30
C ARG A 370 -12.78 -20.92 34.59
N LEU A 371 -13.10 -19.90 35.37
CA LEU A 371 -12.15 -18.88 35.84
C LEU A 371 -10.94 -19.56 36.51
N LEU A 372 -9.72 -19.09 36.19
CA LEU A 372 -8.43 -19.64 36.67
C LEU A 372 -8.14 -21.11 36.31
N SER A 373 -8.96 -21.75 35.46
CA SER A 373 -8.78 -23.15 35.06
C SER A 373 -9.12 -23.33 33.58
N ALA A 374 -8.16 -23.03 32.70
CA ALA A 374 -8.27 -23.29 31.26
C ALA A 374 -7.80 -24.72 30.90
N THR A 375 -8.45 -25.32 29.91
CA THR A 375 -8.06 -26.64 29.37
C THR A 375 -7.49 -26.58 27.96
N ASP A 376 -7.68 -25.45 27.29
CA ASP A 376 -7.23 -25.14 25.93
C ASP A 376 -7.05 -23.62 25.77
N PHE A 377 -6.42 -23.20 24.67
CA PHE A 377 -6.13 -21.79 24.40
C PHE A 377 -7.40 -20.94 24.34
N ASN A 378 -8.47 -21.45 23.70
CA ASN A 378 -9.74 -20.72 23.62
C ASN A 378 -10.33 -20.45 25.01
N SER A 379 -10.25 -21.39 25.95
CA SER A 379 -10.67 -21.15 27.34
C SER A 379 -9.75 -20.17 28.08
N LEU A 380 -8.45 -20.13 27.75
CA LEU A 380 -7.49 -19.21 28.36
C LEU A 380 -7.76 -17.75 27.98
N VAL A 381 -8.06 -17.48 26.71
CA VAL A 381 -8.28 -16.10 26.23
C VAL A 381 -9.75 -15.66 26.30
N TYR A 382 -10.67 -16.58 26.61
CA TYR A 382 -12.11 -16.32 26.68
C TYR A 382 -12.52 -15.10 27.53
N PRO A 383 -12.01 -14.89 28.77
CA PRO A 383 -12.45 -13.74 29.56
C PRO A 383 -12.11 -12.39 28.90
N CYS A 384 -10.94 -12.28 28.28
CA CYS A 384 -10.57 -11.09 27.50
C CYS A 384 -11.45 -10.93 26.24
N LEU A 385 -11.76 -12.02 25.54
CA LEU A 385 -12.68 -11.97 24.38
C LEU A 385 -14.12 -11.64 24.76
N PHE A 386 -14.55 -12.04 25.96
CA PHE A 386 -15.85 -11.71 26.51
C PHE A 386 -15.96 -10.22 26.80
N VAL A 387 -14.94 -9.63 27.44
CA VAL A 387 -14.86 -8.17 27.63
C VAL A 387 -14.80 -7.45 26.28
N SER A 388 -13.99 -7.94 25.34
CA SER A 388 -13.91 -7.40 23.96
C SER A 388 -15.26 -7.37 23.24
N TRP A 389 -16.11 -8.36 23.49
CA TRP A 389 -17.47 -8.40 22.94
C TRP A 389 -18.37 -7.33 23.57
N ILE A 390 -18.35 -7.19 24.90
CA ILE A 390 -19.12 -6.17 25.62
C ILE A 390 -18.74 -4.77 25.15
N LEU A 391 -17.44 -4.53 24.96
CA LEU A 391 -16.90 -3.26 24.44
C LEU A 391 -17.15 -3.05 22.95
N GLY A 392 -17.81 -3.97 22.25
CA GLY A 392 -18.13 -3.80 20.83
C GLY A 392 -16.91 -3.86 19.92
N CYS A 393 -15.86 -4.62 20.29
CA CYS A 393 -14.61 -4.73 19.52
C CYS A 393 -14.35 -6.14 18.95
N PHE A 394 -15.25 -7.11 19.17
CA PHE A 394 -15.08 -8.49 18.71
C PHE A 394 -16.41 -9.13 18.25
N PRO A 395 -16.65 -9.27 16.92
CA PRO A 395 -17.93 -9.72 16.36
C PRO A 395 -18.08 -11.25 16.24
N TYR A 396 -17.15 -12.03 16.79
CA TYR A 396 -17.16 -13.48 16.67
C TYR A 396 -17.80 -14.14 17.89
N LYS A 397 -18.48 -15.26 17.67
CA LYS A 397 -19.11 -16.09 18.69
C LYS A 397 -18.41 -17.44 18.76
N PHE A 398 -18.17 -17.94 19.97
CA PHE A 398 -17.64 -19.28 20.13
C PHE A 398 -18.76 -20.31 19.98
N GLU A 399 -18.65 -21.18 18.97
CA GLU A 399 -19.53 -22.32 18.72
C GLU A 399 -18.64 -23.57 18.60
N SER A 400 -18.49 -24.30 19.71
CA SER A 400 -17.57 -25.43 19.84
C SER A 400 -17.55 -26.33 18.60
N PRO A 401 -16.42 -26.51 17.90
CA PRO A 401 -15.05 -26.18 18.33
C PRO A 401 -14.47 -24.86 17.78
N ARG A 402 -15.27 -24.00 17.12
CA ARG A 402 -14.75 -22.88 16.32
C ARG A 402 -15.41 -21.54 16.66
N TYR A 403 -14.68 -20.45 16.45
CA TYR A 403 -15.29 -19.13 16.43
C TYR A 403 -15.96 -18.88 15.08
N THR A 404 -17.25 -18.56 15.10
CA THR A 404 -18.06 -18.23 13.92
C THR A 404 -18.39 -16.74 13.92
N PHE A 405 -18.49 -16.15 12.74
CA PHE A 405 -18.89 -14.76 12.59
C PHE A 405 -20.37 -14.61 12.98
N SER A 406 -20.69 -13.66 13.86
CA SER A 406 -22.07 -13.41 14.29
C SER A 406 -22.56 -12.07 13.75
N LYS A 407 -23.58 -12.11 12.87
CA LYS A 407 -24.21 -10.90 12.32
C LYS A 407 -24.73 -9.96 13.42
N ALA A 408 -25.29 -10.51 14.49
CA ALA A 408 -25.80 -9.72 15.61
C ALA A 408 -24.68 -9.03 16.41
N ARG A 409 -23.58 -9.74 16.71
CA ARG A 409 -22.42 -9.14 17.41
C ARG A 409 -21.73 -8.11 16.54
N PHE A 410 -21.67 -8.34 15.22
CA PHE A 410 -21.15 -7.37 14.26
C PHE A 410 -22.01 -6.10 14.23
N ALA A 411 -23.34 -6.23 14.12
CA ALA A 411 -24.24 -5.07 14.15
C ALA A 411 -24.08 -4.25 15.45
N PHE A 412 -24.03 -4.91 16.62
CA PHE A 412 -23.75 -4.26 17.89
C PHE A 412 -22.41 -3.53 17.91
N SER A 413 -21.34 -4.21 17.46
CA SER A 413 -19.99 -3.65 17.35
C SER A 413 -19.96 -2.42 16.45
N THR A 414 -20.63 -2.45 15.29
CA THR A 414 -20.76 -1.30 14.39
C THR A 414 -21.50 -0.14 15.05
N ILE A 415 -22.59 -0.39 15.79
CA ILE A 415 -23.35 0.66 16.49
C ILE A 415 -22.48 1.32 17.56
N VAL A 416 -21.79 0.53 18.39
CA VAL A 416 -20.87 1.05 19.42
C VAL A 416 -19.77 1.91 18.78
N MET A 417 -19.22 1.48 17.64
CA MET A 417 -18.21 2.23 16.92
C MET A 417 -18.73 3.55 16.32
N ILE A 418 -19.95 3.57 15.78
CA ILE A 418 -20.57 4.82 15.28
C ILE A 418 -20.74 5.81 16.44
N VAL A 419 -21.29 5.37 17.57
CA VAL A 419 -21.45 6.21 18.76
C VAL A 419 -20.10 6.72 19.25
N TYR A 420 -19.08 5.85 19.29
CA TYR A 420 -17.73 6.23 19.67
C TYR A 420 -17.10 7.28 18.73
N VAL A 421 -17.24 7.13 17.41
CA VAL A 421 -16.70 8.11 16.44
C VAL A 421 -17.39 9.47 16.58
N LEU A 422 -18.70 9.50 16.83
CA LEU A 422 -19.42 10.74 17.12
C LEU A 422 -18.92 11.39 18.41
N LEU A 423 -18.72 10.62 19.48
CA LEU A 423 -18.14 11.10 20.73
C LEU A 423 -16.71 11.64 20.54
N LEU A 424 -15.87 10.92 19.80
CA LEU A 424 -14.51 11.33 19.47
C LEU A 424 -14.48 12.66 18.70
N THR A 425 -15.38 12.82 17.72
CA THR A 425 -15.52 14.06 16.94
C THR A 425 -15.97 15.22 17.82
N MET A 426 -16.93 14.99 18.73
CA MET A 426 -17.39 15.99 19.70
C MET A 426 -16.25 16.43 20.64
N MET A 427 -15.43 15.50 21.12
CA MET A 427 -14.26 15.81 21.94
C MET A 427 -13.23 16.66 21.17
N ILE A 428 -12.94 16.33 19.90
CA ILE A 428 -12.01 17.11 19.05
C ILE A 428 -12.54 18.53 18.84
N VAL A 429 -13.83 18.68 18.51
CA VAL A 429 -14.45 19.99 18.28
C VAL A 429 -14.43 20.82 19.55
N LYS A 430 -14.76 20.23 20.71
CA LYS A 430 -14.72 20.91 21.99
C LYS A 430 -13.30 21.40 22.31
N THR A 431 -12.32 20.50 22.24
CA THR A 431 -10.91 20.78 22.61
C THR A 431 -10.27 21.87 21.72
N ASN A 432 -10.62 21.94 20.43
CA ASN A 432 -9.96 22.87 19.49
C ASN A 432 -10.77 24.13 19.17
N PHE A 433 -12.10 24.09 19.25
CA PHE A 433 -12.96 25.21 18.84
C PHE A 433 -13.83 25.78 19.97
N ARG A 434 -13.97 25.06 21.10
CA ARG A 434 -14.73 25.51 22.27
C ARG A 434 -13.94 25.38 23.58
N ALA A 435 -12.61 25.33 23.50
CA ALA A 435 -11.79 25.39 24.70
C ALA A 435 -12.12 26.69 25.43
N GLU A 436 -12.46 26.61 26.71
CA GLU A 436 -12.63 27.78 27.56
C GLU A 436 -11.28 28.51 27.66
N GLU A 437 -11.28 29.85 27.81
CA GLU A 437 -10.07 30.69 27.91
C GLU A 437 -9.12 30.30 29.07
N THR A 438 -9.50 29.31 29.89
CA THR A 438 -8.83 28.83 31.10
C THR A 438 -7.90 27.63 30.87
N GLU A 439 -7.96 26.93 29.73
CA GLU A 439 -7.10 25.76 29.48
C GLU A 439 -5.71 26.16 28.94
N SER A 440 -4.65 25.74 29.64
CA SER A 440 -3.27 25.99 29.21
C SER A 440 -2.94 25.27 27.89
N LEU A 441 -2.10 25.89 27.05
CA LEU A 441 -1.66 25.31 25.77
C LEU A 441 -1.12 23.86 25.91
N PRO A 442 -0.29 23.51 26.92
CA PRO A 442 0.15 22.13 27.12
C PRO A 442 -0.99 21.14 27.39
N ALA A 443 -2.05 21.56 28.09
CA ALA A 443 -3.22 20.72 28.37
C ALA A 443 -4.01 20.42 27.08
N VAL A 444 -4.24 21.43 26.24
CA VAL A 444 -4.88 21.25 24.92
C VAL A 444 -4.04 20.33 24.02
N MET A 445 -2.71 20.52 24.00
CA MET A 445 -1.79 19.65 23.26
C MET A 445 -1.84 18.20 23.75
N TYR A 446 -1.81 17.99 25.08
CA TYR A 446 -1.92 16.67 25.69
C TYR A 446 -3.23 15.98 25.28
N THR A 447 -4.37 16.65 25.42
CA THR A 447 -5.68 16.10 25.07
C THR A 447 -5.77 15.73 23.60
N ASN A 448 -5.27 16.59 22.70
CA ASN A 448 -5.22 16.29 21.26
C ASN A 448 -4.33 15.08 20.94
N LEU A 449 -3.15 14.97 21.57
CA LEU A 449 -2.27 13.82 21.39
C LEU A 449 -2.88 12.53 21.95
N PHE A 450 -3.55 12.59 23.10
CA PHE A 450 -4.26 11.46 23.68
C PHE A 450 -5.39 10.97 22.76
N ILE A 451 -6.23 11.90 22.27
CA ILE A 451 -7.32 11.58 21.33
C ILE A 451 -6.76 10.95 20.05
N PHE A 452 -5.68 11.50 19.50
CA PHE A 452 -5.08 10.99 18.27
C PHE A 452 -4.46 9.61 18.47
N LEU A 453 -3.61 9.44 19.48
CA LEU A 453 -2.84 8.23 19.70
C LEU A 453 -3.68 7.12 20.32
N GLU A 454 -4.37 7.37 21.44
CA GLU A 454 -5.15 6.35 22.13
C GLU A 454 -6.56 6.21 21.51
N GLY A 455 -7.18 7.34 21.17
CA GLY A 455 -8.53 7.33 20.60
C GLY A 455 -8.58 6.82 19.15
N GLY A 456 -7.62 7.21 18.31
CA GLY A 456 -7.51 6.72 16.93
C GLY A 456 -7.23 5.20 16.86
N MET A 457 -6.49 4.67 17.83
CA MET A 457 -6.13 3.24 17.84
C MET A 457 -7.30 2.29 18.05
N ILE A 458 -8.43 2.76 18.58
CA ILE A 458 -9.67 1.98 18.68
C ILE A 458 -10.25 1.71 17.29
N ILE A 459 -10.18 2.70 16.38
CA ILE A 459 -10.62 2.57 15.00
C ILE A 459 -9.74 1.55 14.27
N VAL A 460 -8.41 1.65 14.45
CA VAL A 460 -7.46 0.68 13.89
C VAL A 460 -7.72 -0.73 14.42
N THR A 461 -8.01 -0.86 15.72
CA THR A 461 -8.31 -2.15 16.38
C THR A 461 -9.60 -2.77 15.85
N TYR A 462 -10.63 -1.95 15.62
CA TYR A 462 -11.88 -2.38 15.00
C TYR A 462 -11.67 -2.86 13.57
N ALA A 463 -10.97 -2.07 12.73
CA ALA A 463 -10.63 -2.43 11.35
C ALA A 463 -9.79 -3.73 11.27
N SER A 464 -8.92 -3.96 12.27
CA SER A 464 -8.05 -5.14 12.36
C SER A 464 -8.73 -6.38 12.96
N GLY A 465 -10.05 -6.37 13.15
CA GLY A 465 -10.81 -7.49 13.72
C GLY A 465 -10.61 -8.83 12.98
N GLY A 466 -10.51 -8.78 11.64
CA GLY A 466 -10.25 -9.96 10.82
C GLY A 466 -8.87 -10.58 11.04
N LYS A 467 -7.81 -9.76 11.09
CA LYS A 467 -6.43 -10.23 11.36
C LYS A 467 -6.31 -10.86 12.76
N ARG A 468 -6.90 -10.22 13.78
CA ARG A 468 -6.93 -10.75 15.17
C ARG A 468 -7.65 -12.10 15.26
N PHE A 469 -8.68 -12.31 14.45
CA PHE A 469 -9.35 -13.60 14.36
C PHE A 469 -8.48 -14.67 13.70
N THR A 470 -7.69 -14.32 12.69
CA THR A 470 -6.69 -15.23 12.09
C THR A 470 -5.63 -15.64 13.12
N VAL A 471 -5.11 -14.68 13.90
CA VAL A 471 -4.18 -14.95 15.02
C VAL A 471 -4.80 -15.93 16.02
N LEU A 472 -6.04 -15.68 16.46
CA LEU A 472 -6.75 -16.54 17.41
C LEU A 472 -6.88 -17.98 16.88
N ARG A 473 -7.17 -18.15 15.60
CA ARG A 473 -7.31 -19.46 14.97
C ARG A 473 -5.97 -20.19 14.89
N ASN A 474 -4.95 -19.54 14.36
CA ASN A 474 -3.62 -20.13 14.21
C ASN A 474 -3.06 -20.54 15.58
N LEU A 475 -3.10 -19.63 16.57
CA LEU A 475 -2.66 -19.95 17.93
C LEU A 475 -3.46 -21.09 18.56
N SER A 476 -4.78 -21.21 18.30
CA SER A 476 -5.55 -22.35 18.79
C SER A 476 -5.08 -23.70 18.22
N GLU A 477 -4.42 -23.72 17.06
CA GLU A 477 -3.89 -24.92 16.41
C GLU A 477 -2.45 -25.19 16.89
N THR A 478 -1.57 -24.19 16.82
CA THR A 478 -0.16 -24.27 17.26
C THR A 478 -0.02 -24.61 18.75
N THR A 479 -0.92 -24.11 19.58
CA THR A 479 -0.88 -24.36 21.04
C THR A 479 -1.41 -25.74 21.44
N SER A 480 -1.77 -26.60 20.47
CA SER A 480 -2.15 -28.00 20.73
C SER A 480 -1.02 -28.84 21.35
N VAL A 481 0.22 -28.36 21.26
CA VAL A 481 1.41 -28.86 21.97
C VAL A 481 1.25 -28.74 23.49
N LEU A 482 0.47 -27.79 24.00
CA LEU A 482 0.31 -27.64 25.45
C LEU A 482 -0.69 -28.65 26.03
N THR A 483 -0.36 -29.20 27.19
CA THR A 483 -1.28 -30.07 27.92
C THR A 483 -2.31 -29.27 28.71
N PRO A 484 -3.46 -29.86 29.09
CA PRO A 484 -4.42 -29.19 29.97
C PRO A 484 -3.85 -28.76 31.32
N LYS A 485 -2.77 -29.40 31.80
CA LYS A 485 -2.07 -28.99 33.02
C LYS A 485 -1.31 -27.68 32.79
N ASP A 486 -0.62 -27.57 31.66
CA ASP A 486 0.11 -26.36 31.26
C ASP A 486 -0.85 -25.17 31.12
N PHE A 487 -2.01 -25.38 30.46
CA PHE A 487 -3.05 -24.36 30.37
C PHE A 487 -3.63 -23.95 31.73
N LYS A 488 -3.77 -24.89 32.67
CA LYS A 488 -4.27 -24.59 34.02
C LYS A 488 -3.27 -23.72 34.81
N ASP A 489 -1.97 -24.00 34.69
CA ASP A 489 -0.96 -23.20 35.37
C ASP A 489 -0.78 -21.83 34.72
N LEU A 490 -0.84 -21.76 33.39
CA LEU A 490 -0.84 -20.49 32.65
C LEU A 490 -2.06 -19.62 32.96
N ALA A 491 -3.25 -20.24 33.10
CA ALA A 491 -4.49 -19.56 33.42
C ALA A 491 -4.49 -18.83 34.77
N LYS A 492 -3.71 -19.32 35.75
CA LYS A 492 -3.56 -18.61 37.03
C LYS A 492 -2.89 -17.25 36.83
N LEU A 493 -1.83 -17.20 36.04
CA LEU A 493 -1.11 -15.94 35.76
C LEU A 493 -1.94 -15.02 34.86
N VAL A 494 -2.44 -15.54 33.74
CA VAL A 494 -3.16 -14.77 32.72
C VAL A 494 -4.46 -14.19 33.27
N HIS A 495 -5.33 -15.01 33.85
CA HIS A 495 -6.62 -14.51 34.34
C HIS A 495 -6.45 -13.59 35.56
N THR A 496 -5.53 -13.88 36.48
CA THR A 496 -5.30 -12.99 37.64
C THR A 496 -4.81 -11.62 37.19
N LYS A 497 -3.83 -11.55 36.28
CA LYS A 497 -3.34 -10.29 35.72
C LYS A 497 -4.49 -9.50 35.07
N ASP A 498 -5.24 -10.13 34.17
CA ASP A 498 -6.31 -9.45 33.43
C ASP A 498 -7.38 -8.89 34.38
N ILE A 499 -7.78 -9.67 35.39
CA ILE A 499 -8.73 -9.24 36.41
C ILE A 499 -8.20 -8.02 37.18
N LEU A 500 -6.93 -8.02 37.59
CA LEU A 500 -6.33 -6.88 38.30
C LEU A 500 -6.33 -5.60 37.46
N VAL A 501 -6.00 -5.70 36.16
CA VAL A 501 -6.04 -4.55 35.24
C VAL A 501 -7.45 -3.98 35.11
N PHE A 502 -8.47 -4.85 34.94
CA PHE A 502 -9.85 -4.38 34.86
C PHE A 502 -10.37 -3.80 36.17
N LEU A 503 -10.02 -4.39 37.32
CA LEU A 503 -10.38 -3.87 38.64
C LEU A 503 -9.76 -2.48 38.86
N TYR A 504 -8.51 -2.27 38.47
CA TYR A 504 -7.85 -0.97 38.55
C TYR A 504 -8.63 0.11 37.79
N ILE A 505 -9.06 -0.18 36.56
CA ILE A 505 -9.84 0.76 35.76
C ILE A 505 -11.20 1.02 36.42
N ILE A 506 -11.90 -0.02 36.90
CA ILE A 506 -13.23 0.10 37.52
C ILE A 506 -13.21 0.98 38.78
N VAL A 507 -12.13 0.94 39.57
CA VAL A 507 -11.97 1.79 40.77
C VAL A 507 -12.04 3.29 40.44
N HIS A 508 -11.75 3.68 39.20
CA HIS A 508 -11.82 5.06 38.75
C HIS A 508 -13.20 5.50 38.22
N ILE A 509 -14.22 4.63 38.19
CA ILE A 509 -15.59 5.01 37.76
C ILE A 509 -16.14 6.21 38.54
N PRO A 510 -16.01 6.28 39.88
CA PRO A 510 -16.50 7.43 40.65
C PRO A 510 -15.90 8.77 40.19
N ASN A 511 -14.66 8.76 39.69
CA ASN A 511 -13.98 9.97 39.23
C ASN A 511 -14.58 10.54 37.94
N CYS A 512 -15.32 9.73 37.18
CA CYS A 512 -15.97 10.17 35.94
C CYS A 512 -17.16 11.11 36.21
N PHE A 513 -17.85 10.96 37.35
CA PHE A 513 -19.00 11.78 37.69
C PHE A 513 -18.59 13.20 38.07
N LYS A 514 -19.10 14.19 37.32
CA LYS A 514 -18.89 15.63 37.56
C LYS A 514 -20.24 16.35 37.55
N TYR A 515 -20.28 17.56 38.11
CA TYR A 515 -21.51 18.38 38.15
C TYR A 515 -22.06 18.69 36.75
N ASN A 516 -21.18 18.83 35.75
CA ASN A 516 -21.56 19.06 34.35
C ASN A 516 -21.73 17.73 33.59
N VAL A 517 -22.89 17.55 32.95
CA VAL A 517 -23.22 16.37 32.12
C VAL A 517 -22.23 16.19 30.97
N ALA A 518 -21.84 17.27 30.29
CA ALA A 518 -20.91 17.19 29.16
C ALA A 518 -19.51 16.71 29.59
N LEU A 519 -19.03 17.21 30.73
CA LEU A 519 -17.75 16.79 31.31
C LEU A 519 -17.81 15.34 31.82
N THR A 520 -18.95 14.93 32.36
CA THR A 520 -19.17 13.53 32.78
C THR A 520 -19.11 12.58 31.59
N VAL A 521 -19.80 12.90 30.49
CA VAL A 521 -19.77 12.10 29.24
C VAL A 521 -18.35 12.00 28.68
N GLU A 522 -17.60 13.10 28.72
CA GLU A 522 -16.20 13.12 28.29
C GLU A 522 -15.30 12.19 29.13
N ASN A 523 -15.42 12.24 30.45
CA ASN A 523 -14.65 11.35 31.33
C ASN A 523 -14.99 9.87 31.08
N PHE A 524 -16.27 9.55 30.85
CA PHE A 524 -16.67 8.19 30.47
C PHE A 524 -16.14 7.79 29.09
N ALA A 525 -16.05 8.72 28.14
CA ALA A 525 -15.44 8.45 26.83
C ALA A 525 -13.93 8.18 26.96
N GLN A 526 -13.20 8.97 27.76
CA GLN A 526 -11.78 8.72 28.05
C GLN A 526 -11.57 7.38 28.77
N MET A 527 -12.43 7.04 29.74
CA MET A 527 -12.40 5.75 30.42
C MET A 527 -12.65 4.58 29.46
N TYR A 528 -13.62 4.72 28.55
CA TYR A 528 -13.87 3.75 27.50
C TYR A 528 -12.63 3.56 26.60
N ILE A 529 -11.93 4.65 26.26
CA ILE A 529 -10.70 4.58 25.47
C ILE A 529 -9.65 3.70 26.17
N VAL A 530 -9.35 4.02 27.43
CA VAL A 530 -8.39 3.27 28.25
C VAL A 530 -8.80 1.80 28.38
N LEU A 531 -10.09 1.52 28.57
CA LEU A 531 -10.61 0.16 28.75
C LEU A 531 -10.46 -0.70 27.48
N VAL A 532 -10.79 -0.17 26.30
CA VAL A 532 -10.63 -0.88 25.02
C VAL A 532 -9.17 -1.14 24.70
N ASN A 533 -8.32 -0.13 24.91
CA ASN A 533 -6.89 -0.21 24.67
C ASN A 533 -6.24 -1.25 25.60
N SER A 534 -6.53 -1.20 26.90
CA SER A 534 -6.03 -2.16 27.87
C SER A 534 -6.48 -3.58 27.56
N ASN A 535 -7.74 -3.78 27.17
CA ASN A 535 -8.25 -5.09 26.78
C ASN A 535 -7.51 -5.66 25.55
N THR A 536 -7.15 -4.81 24.59
CA THR A 536 -6.39 -5.23 23.39
C THR A 536 -4.95 -5.59 23.73
N ASP A 537 -4.32 -4.81 24.61
CA ASP A 537 -2.95 -5.08 25.09
C ASP A 537 -2.89 -6.37 25.92
N MET A 538 -3.90 -6.61 26.78
CA MET A 538 -4.02 -7.86 27.53
C MET A 538 -4.16 -9.07 26.60
N PHE A 539 -4.96 -8.97 25.54
CA PHE A 539 -5.08 -10.03 24.54
C PHE A 539 -3.71 -10.36 23.91
N TYR A 540 -2.95 -9.35 23.51
CA TYR A 540 -1.60 -9.54 22.97
C TYR A 540 -0.67 -10.24 23.98
N VAL A 541 -0.61 -9.76 25.21
CA VAL A 541 0.22 -10.36 26.28
C VAL A 541 -0.19 -11.82 26.53
N ASN A 542 -1.49 -12.13 26.49
CA ASN A 542 -1.97 -13.50 26.68
C ASN A 542 -1.49 -14.44 25.56
N CYS A 543 -1.47 -13.97 24.31
CA CYS A 543 -0.90 -14.71 23.18
C CYS A 543 0.61 -14.94 23.38
N VAL A 544 1.38 -13.90 23.73
CA VAL A 544 2.83 -14.00 23.96
C VAL A 544 3.16 -14.97 25.11
N CYS A 545 2.44 -14.89 26.23
CA CYS A 545 2.60 -15.81 27.36
C CYS A 545 2.28 -17.27 26.98
N THR A 546 1.35 -17.47 26.04
CA THR A 546 1.06 -18.81 25.53
C THR A 546 2.19 -19.32 24.63
N LEU A 547 2.69 -18.50 23.71
CA LEU A 547 3.84 -18.84 22.85
C LEU A 547 5.10 -19.13 23.67
N LYS A 548 5.38 -18.35 24.71
CA LYS A 548 6.42 -18.64 25.71
C LYS A 548 6.29 -20.04 26.29
N SER A 549 5.07 -20.45 26.62
CA SER A 549 4.81 -21.77 27.18
C SER A 549 5.04 -22.88 26.13
N CYS A 550 4.73 -22.61 24.86
CA CYS A 550 5.06 -23.52 23.75
C CYS A 550 6.57 -23.70 23.61
N PHE A 551 7.36 -22.61 23.58
CA PHE A 551 8.82 -22.68 23.53
C PHE A 551 9.40 -23.45 24.72
N LYS A 552 8.91 -23.18 25.93
CA LYS A 552 9.31 -23.92 27.12
C LYS A 552 9.02 -25.42 26.99
N LYS A 553 7.84 -25.80 26.48
CA LYS A 553 7.46 -27.19 26.30
C LYS A 553 8.31 -27.90 25.24
N LEU A 554 8.56 -27.22 24.12
CA LEU A 554 9.46 -27.70 23.08
C LEU A 554 10.86 -27.95 23.65
N ASN A 555 11.36 -27.03 24.48
CA ASN A 555 12.66 -27.18 25.13
C ASN A 555 12.71 -28.39 26.10
N GLU A 556 11.65 -28.62 26.88
CA GLU A 556 11.52 -29.82 27.73
C GLU A 556 11.52 -31.11 26.89
N CYS A 557 10.85 -31.12 25.73
CA CYS A 557 10.83 -32.28 24.83
C CYS A 557 12.21 -32.58 24.25
N ILE A 558 12.98 -31.56 23.84
CA ILE A 558 14.35 -31.72 23.34
C ILE A 558 15.26 -32.33 24.42
N ARG A 559 15.18 -31.85 25.67
CA ARG A 559 15.94 -32.44 26.80
C ARG A 559 15.58 -33.89 27.08
N GLY A 560 14.30 -34.25 26.89
CA GLY A 560 13.80 -35.60 27.10
C GLY A 560 14.29 -36.64 26.10
N LEU A 561 14.93 -36.21 24.98
CA LEU A 561 15.50 -37.12 23.98
C LEU A 561 16.64 -38.00 24.54
N ASN A 562 17.34 -37.56 25.59
CA ASN A 562 18.46 -38.28 26.22
C ASN A 562 18.10 -39.14 27.45
N GLY A 563 16.81 -39.39 27.74
CA GLY A 563 16.42 -40.48 28.65
C GLY A 563 15.40 -40.18 29.76
N SER A 564 14.20 -39.64 29.45
CA SER A 564 13.10 -39.63 30.43
C SER A 564 11.79 -40.21 29.91
N SER A 565 11.12 -40.99 30.76
CA SER A 565 9.83 -41.64 30.53
C SER A 565 8.68 -40.65 30.25
N GLU A 566 8.81 -39.36 30.64
CA GLU A 566 7.79 -38.33 30.39
C GLU A 566 7.74 -37.86 28.92
N ALA A 567 8.87 -37.86 28.20
CA ALA A 567 8.91 -37.54 26.77
C ALA A 567 8.24 -38.64 25.92
N GLU A 568 8.37 -39.90 26.34
CA GLU A 568 7.68 -41.04 25.72
C GLU A 568 6.15 -40.94 25.88
N VAL A 569 5.66 -40.56 27.06
CA VAL A 569 4.21 -40.38 27.32
C VAL A 569 3.63 -39.21 26.54
N TRP A 570 4.40 -38.13 26.33
CA TRP A 570 3.95 -36.97 25.57
C TRP A 570 3.89 -37.26 24.05
N MET A 571 4.91 -37.95 23.51
CA MET A 571 4.93 -38.50 22.13
C MET A 571 3.80 -39.51 21.88
N GLN A 572 3.38 -40.24 22.91
CA GLN A 572 2.27 -41.19 22.83
C GLN A 572 0.89 -40.49 22.81
N LYS A 573 0.79 -39.24 23.27
CA LYS A 573 -0.46 -38.47 23.35
C LYS A 573 -0.68 -37.52 22.16
N SER A 574 0.40 -37.11 21.47
CA SER A 574 0.34 -36.31 20.24
C SER A 574 -0.05 -37.14 19.00
N VAL A 575 0.21 -38.46 18.97
CA VAL A 575 0.09 -39.28 17.76
C VAL A 575 -1.04 -40.31 17.82
N TYR A 576 -2.19 -39.97 17.23
CA TYR A 576 -3.16 -40.95 16.70
C TYR A 576 -3.35 -40.70 15.21
N HIS A 577 -2.26 -40.83 14.45
CA HIS A 577 -2.23 -41.46 13.14
C HIS A 577 -0.80 -41.38 12.58
N ARG A 578 -0.34 -42.53 12.07
CA ARG A 578 0.72 -42.74 11.07
C ARG A 578 2.12 -43.09 11.63
N GLN A 579 2.39 -44.38 11.45
CA GLN A 579 3.68 -45.10 11.41
C GLN A 579 4.63 -45.00 12.62
N ARG A 580 4.65 -46.12 13.36
CA ARG A 580 5.54 -46.47 14.46
C ARG A 580 6.87 -46.96 13.88
N ASN A 581 8.01 -46.31 14.18
CA ASN A 581 9.33 -46.95 14.37
C ASN A 581 10.45 -45.95 14.80
N PRO A 582 11.56 -46.45 15.40
CA PRO A 582 12.28 -45.77 16.49
C PRO A 582 13.61 -45.13 16.02
N LEU A 583 13.53 -44.07 15.20
CA LEU A 583 14.72 -43.34 14.76
C LEU A 583 14.72 -41.94 15.38
N LEU A 584 15.80 -41.59 16.09
CA LEU A 584 16.00 -40.30 16.75
C LEU A 584 15.83 -39.13 15.75
N LEU A 585 16.23 -39.34 14.50
CA LEU A 585 16.05 -38.41 13.38
C LEU A 585 14.58 -38.07 13.08
N MET A 586 13.66 -39.03 13.20
CA MET A 586 12.23 -38.79 12.96
C MET A 586 11.62 -37.94 14.09
N LYS A 587 12.08 -38.15 15.34
CA LYS A 587 11.67 -37.33 16.49
C LYS A 587 12.19 -35.89 16.36
N LEU A 588 13.41 -35.72 15.85
CA LEU A 588 14.03 -34.40 15.64
C LEU A 588 13.27 -33.60 14.56
N LYS A 589 12.94 -34.24 13.44
CA LYS A 589 12.18 -33.63 12.35
C LYS A 589 10.76 -33.19 12.78
N GLU A 590 10.13 -33.94 13.68
CA GLU A 590 8.83 -33.57 14.26
C GLU A 590 8.94 -32.33 15.18
N LEU A 591 10.02 -32.23 15.97
CA LEU A 591 10.27 -31.07 16.82
C LEU A 591 10.61 -29.81 16.00
N GLU A 592 11.30 -29.98 14.87
CA GLU A 592 11.56 -28.91 13.90
C GLU A 592 10.25 -28.37 13.31
N GLU A 593 9.33 -29.24 12.88
CA GLU A 593 8.01 -28.82 12.36
C GLU A 593 7.20 -28.05 13.41
N ILE A 594 7.22 -28.50 14.67
CA ILE A 594 6.58 -27.79 15.80
C ILE A 594 7.23 -26.41 16.03
N HIS A 595 8.56 -26.31 15.93
CA HIS A 595 9.27 -25.03 16.07
C HIS A 595 8.88 -24.04 14.96
N LEU A 596 8.76 -24.52 13.73
CA LEU A 596 8.31 -23.72 12.58
C LEU A 596 6.88 -23.23 12.78
N ASP A 597 5.95 -24.09 13.21
CA ASP A 597 4.57 -23.69 13.51
C ASP A 597 4.48 -22.60 14.60
N ILE A 598 5.34 -22.69 15.62
CA ILE A 598 5.43 -21.67 16.68
C ILE A 598 6.01 -20.35 16.12
N SER A 599 7.02 -20.43 15.27
CA SER A 599 7.66 -19.26 14.65
C SER A 599 6.70 -18.54 13.70
N ASP A 600 5.97 -19.27 12.86
CA ASP A 600 4.91 -18.73 12.00
C ASP A 600 3.81 -18.02 12.82
N ALA A 601 3.46 -18.57 13.98
CA ALA A 601 2.50 -17.94 14.89
C ALA A 601 3.04 -16.65 15.53
N VAL A 602 4.35 -16.56 15.82
CA VAL A 602 5.02 -15.33 16.27
C VAL A 602 4.98 -14.28 15.17
N ASP A 603 5.31 -14.63 13.92
CA ASP A 603 5.30 -13.70 12.79
C ASP A 603 3.91 -13.15 12.51
N LEU A 604 2.89 -14.03 12.54
CA LEU A 604 1.49 -13.62 12.39
C LEU A 604 1.04 -12.68 13.51
N LEU A 605 1.47 -12.93 14.75
CA LEU A 605 1.18 -12.07 15.89
C LEU A 605 1.86 -10.71 15.72
N ASN A 606 3.12 -10.69 15.28
CA ASN A 606 3.88 -9.47 15.03
C ASN A 606 3.28 -8.63 13.89
N ASP A 607 2.95 -9.21 12.73
CA ASP A 607 2.29 -8.49 11.63
C ASP A 607 0.96 -7.86 12.07
N THR A 608 0.23 -8.54 12.95
CA THR A 608 -1.06 -8.06 13.43
C THR A 608 -0.94 -6.93 14.44
N PHE A 609 0.07 -6.98 15.33
CA PHE A 609 0.18 -6.06 16.47
C PHE A 609 1.32 -5.03 16.36
N VAL A 610 2.17 -5.05 15.34
CA VAL A 610 3.32 -4.13 15.21
C VAL A 610 2.89 -2.66 15.27
N THR A 611 1.87 -2.27 14.51
CA THR A 611 1.34 -0.89 14.55
C THR A 611 0.83 -0.55 15.95
N ARG A 612 0.16 -1.49 16.62
CA ARG A 612 -0.35 -1.30 17.98
C ARG A 612 0.79 -1.09 18.98
N LEU A 613 1.84 -1.90 18.92
CA LEU A 613 2.99 -1.81 19.83
C LEU A 613 3.74 -0.48 19.68
N VAL A 614 3.91 0.01 18.44
CA VAL A 614 4.50 1.34 18.19
C VAL A 614 3.67 2.43 18.84
N PHE A 615 2.36 2.42 18.63
CA PHE A 615 1.46 3.42 19.23
C PHE A 615 1.42 3.33 20.75
N VAL A 616 1.37 2.14 21.35
CA VAL A 616 1.42 1.97 22.82
C VAL A 616 2.72 2.52 23.40
N THR A 617 3.85 2.31 22.71
CA THR A 617 5.16 2.83 23.14
C THR A 617 5.17 4.37 23.12
N VAL A 618 4.73 4.98 22.01
CA VAL A 618 4.66 6.44 21.87
C VAL A 618 3.66 7.04 22.85
N SER A 619 2.49 6.43 23.00
CA SER A 619 1.43 6.90 23.92
C SER A 619 1.88 6.82 25.37
N THR A 620 2.56 5.75 25.77
CA THR A 620 3.13 5.61 27.12
C THR A 620 4.11 6.74 27.40
N PHE A 621 5.04 7.02 26.47
CA PHE A 621 6.00 8.12 26.62
C PHE A 621 5.30 9.48 26.75
N VAL A 622 4.36 9.78 25.86
CA VAL A 622 3.59 11.04 25.87
C VAL A 622 2.81 11.18 27.17
N ILE A 623 2.02 10.17 27.54
CA ILE A 623 1.14 10.21 28.70
C ILE A 623 1.93 10.35 30.00
N VAL A 624 3.01 9.57 30.16
CA VAL A 624 3.88 9.68 31.34
C VAL A 624 4.50 11.08 31.41
N THR A 625 5.06 11.58 30.31
CA THR A 625 5.75 12.87 30.29
C THR A 625 4.81 14.03 30.65
N PHE A 626 3.65 14.12 30.00
CA PHE A 626 2.69 15.19 30.26
C PHE A 626 2.09 15.10 31.67
N ASN A 627 1.75 13.90 32.16
CA ASN A 627 1.19 13.76 33.51
C ASN A 627 2.23 14.05 34.60
N LEU A 628 3.50 13.67 34.41
CA LEU A 628 4.58 14.09 35.33
C LEU A 628 4.78 15.61 35.31
N TYR A 629 4.77 16.22 34.12
CA TYR A 629 4.83 17.67 33.97
C TYR A 629 3.68 18.38 34.72
N PHE A 630 2.44 17.94 34.51
CA PHE A 630 1.28 18.50 35.22
C PHE A 630 1.33 18.25 36.72
N HIS A 631 1.85 17.11 37.15
CA HIS A 631 2.04 16.82 38.58
C HIS A 631 3.05 17.80 39.22
N ILE A 632 4.18 18.06 38.57
CA ILE A 632 5.19 19.02 39.06
C ILE A 632 4.60 20.44 39.11
N LEU A 633 3.88 20.85 38.07
CA LEU A 633 3.25 22.16 38.01
C LEU A 633 2.16 22.33 39.08
N PHE A 634 1.38 21.28 39.34
CA PHE A 634 0.37 21.25 40.39
C PHE A 634 0.99 21.28 41.80
N ALA A 635 2.05 20.50 42.04
CA ALA A 635 2.78 20.46 43.30
C ALA A 635 3.42 21.81 43.66
N ASN A 636 3.78 22.61 42.66
CA ASN A 636 4.37 23.94 42.86
C ASN A 636 3.32 25.02 43.22
N ASN A 637 2.03 24.75 43.01
CA ASN A 637 0.95 25.75 43.10
C ASN A 637 -0.07 25.49 44.22
N SER A 638 0.06 24.43 45.02
CA SER A 638 -0.96 24.03 46.00
C SER A 638 -0.39 23.69 47.39
N ASP A 639 -0.94 24.32 48.43
CA ASP A 639 -0.47 24.23 49.83
C ASP A 639 -1.11 23.12 50.68
N ILE A 640 -2.03 22.29 50.16
CA ILE A 640 -2.74 21.30 51.00
C ILE A 640 -2.88 19.94 50.29
N TYR A 641 -2.14 18.96 50.80
CA TYR A 641 -2.31 17.53 50.51
C TYR A 641 -3.55 17.01 51.22
N ASN A 642 -4.62 16.77 50.47
CA ASN A 642 -5.65 15.83 50.90
C ASN A 642 -6.16 15.08 49.68
N SER A 643 -5.54 13.94 49.37
CA SER A 643 -6.09 13.06 48.35
C SER A 643 -5.90 11.61 48.76
N HIS A 644 -7.02 10.94 48.98
CA HIS A 644 -7.06 9.49 48.99
C HIS A 644 -6.39 8.93 47.73
N PHE A 645 -5.79 7.74 47.84
CA PHE A 645 -5.07 7.04 46.76
C PHE A 645 -5.82 7.03 45.40
N TRP A 646 -7.15 6.91 45.41
CA TRP A 646 -7.99 6.90 44.21
C TRP A 646 -8.16 8.26 43.49
N TYR A 647 -7.69 9.36 44.07
CA TYR A 647 -7.80 10.72 43.51
C TYR A 647 -6.46 11.31 43.04
N TRP A 648 -5.42 10.48 42.90
CA TRP A 648 -4.13 10.90 42.35
C TRP A 648 -4.22 11.11 40.83
N GLN A 649 -4.82 12.24 40.43
CA GLN A 649 -5.21 12.55 39.05
C GLN A 649 -4.08 12.38 38.02
N PHE A 650 -2.85 12.78 38.35
CA PHE A 650 -1.71 12.70 37.43
C PHE A 650 -0.84 11.45 37.64
N MET A 651 -0.70 10.96 38.88
CA MET A 651 0.14 9.80 39.17
C MET A 651 -0.53 8.46 38.87
N SER A 652 -1.86 8.37 38.92
CA SER A 652 -2.59 7.15 38.52
C SER A 652 -2.35 6.81 37.04
N PRO A 653 -2.50 7.74 36.07
CA PRO A 653 -2.14 7.47 34.68
C PRO A 653 -0.67 7.07 34.49
N VAL A 654 0.27 7.74 35.17
CA VAL A 654 1.71 7.43 35.07
C VAL A 654 1.99 5.99 35.49
N THR A 655 1.52 5.62 36.69
CA THR A 655 1.73 4.27 37.24
C THR A 655 1.05 3.20 36.39
N PHE A 656 -0.17 3.46 35.91
CA PHE A 656 -0.91 2.54 35.05
C PHE A 656 -0.21 2.29 33.71
N TYR A 657 0.14 3.34 32.97
CA TYR A 657 0.77 3.20 31.65
C TYR A 657 2.18 2.61 31.75
N MET A 658 2.97 2.97 32.76
CA MET A 658 4.27 2.33 33.02
C MET A 658 4.12 0.84 33.37
N ALA A 659 3.17 0.49 34.22
CA ALA A 659 2.93 -0.91 34.58
C ALA A 659 2.46 -1.73 33.37
N ASN A 660 1.53 -1.20 32.57
CA ASN A 660 1.05 -1.86 31.35
C ASN A 660 2.18 -2.09 30.35
N PHE A 661 2.99 -1.06 30.09
CA PHE A 661 4.14 -1.16 29.19
C PHE A 661 5.18 -2.16 29.71
N SER A 662 5.49 -2.13 31.01
CA SER A 662 6.42 -3.06 31.64
C SER A 662 5.95 -4.51 31.51
N TRP A 663 4.64 -4.77 31.62
CA TRP A 663 4.06 -6.10 31.41
C TRP A 663 4.23 -6.61 29.98
N ILE A 664 4.01 -5.74 28.99
CA ILE A 664 4.23 -6.08 27.57
C ILE A 664 5.70 -6.45 27.34
N VAL A 665 6.62 -5.59 27.79
CA VAL A 665 8.07 -5.81 27.65
C VAL A 665 8.49 -7.11 28.35
N TRP A 666 8.04 -7.33 29.58
CA TRP A 666 8.35 -8.55 30.34
C TRP A 666 7.85 -9.82 29.65
N ALA A 667 6.63 -9.79 29.09
CA ALA A 667 6.07 -10.93 28.39
C ALA A 667 6.90 -11.26 27.15
N CYS A 668 7.25 -10.26 26.34
CA CYS A 668 8.06 -10.44 25.14
C CYS A 668 9.48 -10.93 25.48
N GLU A 669 10.17 -10.24 26.38
CA GLU A 669 11.54 -10.58 26.81
C GLU A 669 11.61 -12.01 27.35
N THR A 670 10.63 -12.42 28.17
CA THR A 670 10.63 -13.78 28.70
C THR A 670 10.25 -14.84 27.67
N ALA A 671 9.45 -14.51 26.65
CA ALA A 671 9.20 -15.41 25.51
C ALA A 671 10.46 -15.58 24.66
N THR A 672 11.15 -14.49 24.33
CA THR A 672 12.40 -14.48 23.58
C THR A 672 13.48 -15.30 24.29
N ARG A 673 13.61 -15.15 25.61
CA ARG A 673 14.55 -15.93 26.41
C ARG A 673 14.26 -17.43 26.37
N GLU A 674 12.99 -17.84 26.41
CA GLU A 674 12.64 -19.26 26.26
C GLU A 674 12.91 -19.78 24.84
N ALA A 675 12.70 -18.97 23.80
CA ALA A 675 13.05 -19.33 22.44
C ALA A 675 14.58 -19.50 22.27
N GLN A 676 15.39 -18.56 22.77
CA GLN A 676 16.86 -18.63 22.69
C GLN A 676 17.45 -19.85 23.44
N LYS A 677 16.81 -20.30 24.52
CA LYS A 677 17.22 -21.51 25.26
C LYS A 677 17.17 -22.77 24.41
N ILE A 678 16.35 -22.81 23.36
CA ILE A 678 16.25 -23.97 22.47
C ILE A 678 17.60 -24.21 21.78
N LYS A 679 18.25 -23.16 21.27
CA LYS A 679 19.57 -23.26 20.65
C LYS A 679 20.61 -23.88 21.59
N ILE A 680 20.66 -23.39 22.83
CA ILE A 680 21.59 -23.88 23.87
C ILE A 680 21.30 -25.35 24.18
N THR A 681 20.02 -25.68 24.40
CA THR A 681 19.61 -27.04 24.74
C THR A 681 19.87 -28.02 23.61
N LEU A 682 19.71 -27.60 22.37
CA LEU A 682 20.01 -28.41 21.19
C LEU A 682 21.52 -28.67 21.07
N HIS A 683 22.34 -27.65 21.32
CA HIS A 683 23.80 -27.82 21.42
C HIS A 683 24.21 -28.76 22.57
N ASP A 684 23.60 -28.65 23.75
CA ASP A 684 23.91 -29.52 24.90
C ASP A 684 23.49 -30.98 24.66
N VAL A 685 22.32 -31.22 24.08
CA VAL A 685 21.80 -32.58 23.83
C VAL A 685 22.59 -33.30 22.73
N PHE A 686 23.02 -32.57 21.70
CA PHE A 686 23.71 -33.14 20.52
C PHE A 686 25.24 -32.98 20.54
N GLY A 687 25.79 -32.16 21.43
CA GLY A 687 27.24 -32.03 21.63
C GLY A 687 27.91 -33.33 22.08
N ASP A 688 27.15 -34.17 22.81
CA ASP A 688 27.61 -35.47 23.34
C ASP A 688 27.32 -36.67 22.41
N THR A 689 26.59 -36.47 21.30
CA THR A 689 26.28 -37.57 20.36
C THR A 689 27.43 -37.92 19.41
N ILE A 690 27.77 -39.21 19.31
CA ILE A 690 28.85 -39.76 18.46
C ILE A 690 28.42 -39.92 16.99
N ASP A 691 27.12 -39.84 16.67
CA ASP A 691 26.58 -40.06 15.32
C ASP A 691 26.92 -38.88 14.36
N PRO A 692 27.70 -39.12 13.29
CA PRO A 692 28.16 -38.08 12.37
C PRO A 692 27.05 -37.46 11.52
N VAL A 693 25.89 -38.11 11.36
CA VAL A 693 24.77 -37.58 10.55
C VAL A 693 24.00 -36.51 11.31
N THR A 694 23.67 -36.78 12.58
CA THR A 694 23.01 -35.81 13.48
C THR A 694 23.92 -34.62 13.76
N LYS A 695 25.23 -34.86 13.95
CA LYS A 695 26.22 -33.78 14.11
C LYS A 695 26.29 -32.85 12.88
N ARG A 696 26.11 -33.39 11.67
CA ARG A 696 26.16 -32.60 10.41
C ARG A 696 24.92 -31.73 10.21
N GLU A 697 23.73 -32.18 10.60
CA GLU A 697 22.51 -31.35 10.52
C GLU A 697 22.52 -30.19 11.53
N VAL A 698 22.98 -30.42 12.76
CA VAL A 698 23.11 -29.35 13.78
C VAL A 698 24.12 -28.27 13.36
N ILE A 699 25.27 -28.68 12.79
CA ILE A 699 26.30 -27.74 12.31
C ILE A 699 25.85 -26.96 11.07
N ASN A 700 24.99 -27.53 10.22
CA ASN A 700 24.49 -26.84 9.03
C ASN A 700 23.40 -25.81 9.35
N GLY A 701 22.60 -26.00 10.41
CA GLY A 701 21.65 -24.99 10.89
C GLY A 701 22.34 -23.74 11.46
N ASP A 702 23.52 -23.88 12.05
CA ASP A 702 24.32 -22.76 12.58
C ASP A 702 24.90 -21.84 11.48
N ARG A 703 24.84 -22.25 10.20
CA ARG A 703 25.34 -21.47 9.05
C ARG A 703 24.26 -20.71 8.27
N SER A 704 22.98 -20.89 8.59
CA SER A 704 21.87 -20.23 7.88
C SER A 704 21.31 -18.98 8.56
N ASP A 705 21.81 -18.63 9.76
CA ASP A 705 21.36 -17.49 10.56
C ASP A 705 22.36 -16.29 10.55
N ASP A 706 23.35 -16.28 9.65
CA ASP A 706 24.21 -15.10 9.38
C ASP A 706 23.73 -14.28 8.17
#